data_AF-A0AAI9TV24-F1
#
_entry.id   AF-A0AAI9TV24-F1
#
_cell.length_a   1.000
_cell.length_b   1.000
_cell.length_c   1.000
_cell.angle_alpha   90.00
_cell.angle_beta   90.00
_cell.angle_gamma   90.00
#
_symmetry.space_group_name_H-M   'P 1'
#
loop_
_entity.id
_entity.type
_entity.pdbx_description
1 polymer ?
#
loop_
_entity_poly.entity_id
_entity_poly.type
_entity_poly.pdbx_seq_one_letter_code
_entity_poly.pdbx_strand_id
1 'polypeptide(L)'
;MRFGLKAGGLLWLAASLCGSQSALAQDVDWPIHDNGLNEVVQWDHHSYIVNGERLFVFSGEFHYWRIPVPELWRDLLEKVKAAGFNAFSIYNHWGYHNPTPGVLDFDTGAHNFTSIMTVAKELGIYLIIRPGPYVNAETNAGGFPLWATTGAYGSLRNDDERYTAAWTPFWSEISKIIKPHLITNGGNVIMFQIENELNGQWKDIAKRVLNPPIANYMQLLQDSARENGIDVPLSHNAPNMRGFSWSKDFSNATGNVDVVGVDSYPSCWSCNLSECTGTNGAYIPYLTQDYYSYFTVQSPSQPNFLPEFQGGSYNPWGGPEGGCPSDIGADFANIFYRDLIYQRVTAISLYMMFGGTNWGWLACPVVASSYDYSSPVSENRIIGSKFHETKLLTLFTRVAKDLTKTERGTGYTTNSAITVSELRNVDNNAAFYIARHAYSPSNTNEAFKLSVNTSQGALTIPQYGSSIAINGHQAKVLVTDFRFGEKTLLYSTVEVLSYTILDGQEVIALWLPEGEAGEFTVTGVNSAKLIGDGNVADFNVYPGESNVTIAYTQKKGITLVDLGDGSRAVLLDRSAAYLFWVPVLDNDPFAPANKTVFVQGPYLVRHAAFNETGRSLALSGDADQETTITVFASESICGITWNGKKLELLSREGNVFTAKIEGPAKFEVPALGPWKVHDSLPEIATDYEATSDSWVAATKTNTSNTVKPASNNPVLYVDEYDIHVGNHIYRATFSTSESAPTGVFLNVTGGLAFGYSVWLNSEYVGSYLGLSYLGADASSFSFENATLSKTGDNVLVVIMDNSGHDLREAALAPRGITNATLLGPDAANYKFSEWKIAGTAGRNDLIDPVRGPINEGGLYAERVGAHLPGYPDADWESFDSANGSLSVPDAGIRVFRTVVPLDVPAGLDVSISFRLTAATDDTNRLRALLFVNGYQYGRFNPYIGNQVQFPVPTGILNYNGDNTIAVTVWSQAAEGVALNVEWQADYVHTSSFDMSFDSKSLRPDWDESRSAFA
;
A
#
# COMPACT_ATOMS: atom_id res chain seq x y z
N MET A 1 -39.43 -14.72 -9.26
CA MET A 1 -40.79 -15.00 -8.74
C MET A 1 -41.15 -13.93 -7.73
N ARG A 2 -42.31 -13.30 -7.89
CA ARG A 2 -42.84 -12.26 -6.99
C ARG A 2 -43.35 -12.89 -5.69
N PHE A 3 -42.94 -12.36 -4.54
CA PHE A 3 -43.72 -12.42 -3.32
C PHE A 3 -43.74 -11.03 -2.67
N GLY A 4 -44.94 -10.46 -2.60
CA GLY A 4 -45.21 -9.23 -1.87
C GLY A 4 -45.38 -9.51 -0.39
N LEU A 5 -45.02 -8.53 0.43
CA LEU A 5 -45.39 -8.47 1.84
C LEU A 5 -45.82 -7.05 2.20
N LYS A 6 -46.84 -7.05 3.04
CA LYS A 6 -47.79 -5.99 3.35
C LYS A 6 -47.17 -4.85 4.15
N ALA A 7 -47.66 -3.65 3.85
CA ALA A 7 -47.55 -2.48 4.70
C ALA A 7 -48.21 -2.73 6.07
N GLY A 8 -47.47 -2.44 7.13
CA GLY A 8 -47.97 -2.23 8.48
C GLY A 8 -47.32 -0.97 9.02
N GLY A 9 -48.05 0.14 8.96
CA GLY A 9 -47.60 1.41 9.51
C GLY A 9 -47.64 1.40 11.04
N LEU A 10 -46.59 1.93 11.65
CA LEU A 10 -46.66 2.50 12.99
C LEU A 10 -46.08 3.91 12.92
N LEU A 11 -46.99 4.89 13.02
CA LEU A 11 -46.66 6.25 13.39
C LEU A 11 -46.03 6.24 14.79
N TRP A 12 -44.88 6.88 14.95
CA TRP A 12 -44.51 7.48 16.23
C TRP A 12 -44.43 9.00 16.03
N LEU A 13 -45.30 9.69 16.76
CA LEU A 13 -45.44 11.14 16.77
C LEU A 13 -44.14 11.80 17.26
N ALA A 14 -43.71 12.81 16.50
CA ALA A 14 -42.81 13.84 16.97
C ALA A 14 -43.45 14.62 18.13
N ALA A 15 -42.80 14.62 19.30
CA ALA A 15 -43.04 15.59 20.35
C ALA A 15 -41.88 16.60 20.33
N SER A 16 -42.17 17.76 19.77
CA SER A 16 -41.38 18.98 19.86
C SER A 16 -41.32 19.45 21.31
N LEU A 17 -40.13 19.43 21.89
CA LEU A 17 -39.78 20.19 23.08
C LEU A 17 -38.55 21.01 22.75
N CYS A 18 -38.77 22.30 22.51
CA CYS A 18 -37.72 23.32 22.60
C CYS A 18 -37.15 23.27 24.02
N GLY A 19 -35.97 22.68 24.15
CA GLY A 19 -35.12 22.77 25.31
C GLY A 19 -33.70 22.91 24.81
N SER A 20 -33.10 24.07 25.03
CA SER A 20 -31.66 24.29 24.92
C SER A 20 -30.94 23.31 25.86
N GLN A 21 -30.55 22.15 25.34
CA GLN A 21 -29.62 21.26 26.02
C GLN A 21 -28.21 21.65 25.56
N SER A 22 -27.64 22.63 26.25
CA SER A 22 -26.23 22.57 26.58
C SER A 22 -26.03 21.32 27.44
N ALA A 23 -25.69 20.20 26.82
CA ALA A 23 -25.23 19.03 27.55
C ALA A 23 -23.90 19.43 28.21
N LEU A 24 -23.97 19.77 29.49
CA LEU A 24 -22.79 19.79 30.35
C LEU A 24 -22.17 18.39 30.25
N ALA A 25 -20.91 18.32 29.81
CA ALA A 25 -20.11 17.11 29.89
C ALA A 25 -20.27 16.54 31.31
N GLN A 26 -20.76 15.32 31.43
CA GLN A 26 -20.59 14.59 32.68
C GLN A 26 -19.07 14.42 32.86
N ASP A 27 -18.54 14.84 34.01
CA ASP A 27 -17.18 14.53 34.44
C ASP A 27 -17.05 13.00 34.60
N VAL A 28 -16.87 12.30 33.47
CA VAL A 28 -16.47 10.89 33.45
C VAL A 28 -14.96 10.91 33.51
N ASP A 29 -14.41 10.44 34.63
CA ASP A 29 -12.98 10.22 34.75
C ASP A 29 -12.60 9.00 33.90
N TRP A 30 -11.74 9.21 32.90
CA TRP A 30 -11.25 8.17 32.00
C TRP A 30 -9.88 7.70 32.49
N PRO A 31 -9.78 6.54 33.18
CA PRO A 31 -8.52 6.07 33.72
C PRO A 31 -7.55 5.71 32.59
N ILE A 32 -6.25 5.89 32.86
CA ILE A 32 -5.19 5.38 32.00
C ILE A 32 -5.13 3.85 32.13
N HIS A 33 -5.09 3.18 31.00
CA HIS A 33 -4.99 1.73 30.84
C HIS A 33 -3.62 1.32 30.30
N ASP A 34 -3.21 0.11 30.65
CA ASP A 34 -2.05 -0.59 30.10
C ASP A 34 -2.40 -2.07 29.84
N ASN A 35 -1.43 -2.83 29.32
CA ASN A 35 -1.61 -4.25 29.02
C ASN A 35 -1.25 -5.18 30.19
N GLY A 36 -0.93 -4.64 31.37
CA GLY A 36 -0.48 -5.36 32.56
C GLY A 36 0.96 -5.88 32.51
N LEU A 37 1.72 -5.58 31.46
CA LEU A 37 3.11 -6.06 31.28
C LEU A 37 4.14 -4.93 31.40
N ASN A 38 3.80 -3.71 30.99
CA ASN A 38 4.63 -2.52 31.13
C ASN A 38 3.78 -1.24 31.09
N GLU A 39 4.40 -0.11 31.43
CA GLU A 39 3.77 1.23 31.41
C GLU A 39 4.33 2.13 30.29
N VAL A 40 5.05 1.56 29.30
CA VAL A 40 5.70 2.34 28.23
C VAL A 40 4.71 2.79 27.17
N VAL A 41 3.77 1.92 26.81
CA VAL A 41 2.67 2.22 25.89
C VAL A 41 1.35 2.01 26.63
N GLN A 42 0.71 3.12 26.96
CA GLN A 42 -0.57 3.18 27.66
C GLN A 42 -1.61 3.84 26.75
N TRP A 43 -2.87 3.83 27.18
CA TRP A 43 -3.94 4.49 26.45
C TRP A 43 -5.09 4.86 27.38
N ASP A 44 -5.95 5.76 26.94
CA ASP A 44 -7.24 6.03 27.57
C ASP A 44 -8.28 6.36 26.50
N HIS A 45 -9.43 6.89 26.93
CA HIS A 45 -10.48 7.33 26.04
C HIS A 45 -9.98 8.23 24.90
N HIS A 46 -8.98 9.07 25.15
CA HIS A 46 -8.61 10.15 24.26
C HIS A 46 -7.50 9.77 23.27
N SER A 47 -6.41 9.17 23.74
CA SER A 47 -5.24 8.89 22.90
C SER A 47 -4.35 7.78 23.45
N TYR A 48 -3.42 7.31 22.62
CA TYR A 48 -2.26 6.57 23.10
C TYR A 48 -1.33 7.49 23.88
N ILE A 49 -0.63 6.92 24.86
CA ILE A 49 0.40 7.58 25.67
C ILE A 49 1.67 6.74 25.55
N VAL A 50 2.74 7.33 25.00
CA VAL A 50 4.02 6.65 24.78
C VAL A 50 5.10 7.38 25.56
N ASN A 51 5.82 6.65 26.43
CA ASN A 51 6.80 7.23 27.35
C ASN A 51 6.24 8.39 28.20
N GLY A 52 4.97 8.32 28.59
CA GLY A 52 4.29 9.34 29.39
C GLY A 52 3.81 10.58 28.61
N GLU A 53 4.03 10.65 27.29
CA GLU A 53 3.52 11.73 26.43
C GLU A 53 2.38 11.23 25.53
N ARG A 54 1.29 12.01 25.45
CA ARG A 54 0.15 11.70 24.58
C ARG A 54 0.54 11.80 23.12
N LEU A 55 0.08 10.86 22.32
CA LEU A 55 0.44 10.71 20.91
C LEU A 55 -0.83 10.67 20.05
N PHE A 56 -0.95 11.62 19.12
CA PHE A 56 -1.79 11.44 17.95
C PHE A 56 -1.03 10.54 16.98
N VAL A 57 -1.46 9.30 16.80
CA VAL A 57 -0.78 8.36 15.91
C VAL A 57 -1.20 8.63 14.48
N PHE A 58 -0.24 9.01 13.63
CA PHE A 58 -0.44 9.07 12.19
C PHE A 58 0.58 8.17 11.52
N SER A 59 0.07 7.04 11.04
CA SER A 59 0.80 5.93 10.45
C SER A 59 0.46 5.79 8.95
N GLY A 60 1.39 5.22 8.20
CA GLY A 60 1.18 4.79 6.83
C GLY A 60 1.60 3.34 6.67
N GLU A 61 0.95 2.60 5.79
CA GLU A 61 1.30 1.20 5.50
C GLU A 61 2.27 1.10 4.32
N PHE A 62 3.27 0.22 4.43
CA PHE A 62 3.96 -0.36 3.26
C PHE A 62 4.42 -1.80 3.51
N HIS A 63 4.51 -2.57 2.44
CA HIS A 63 4.91 -3.98 2.47
C HIS A 63 6.28 -4.17 1.84
N TYR A 64 7.26 -4.56 2.64
CA TYR A 64 8.66 -4.66 2.22
C TYR A 64 8.90 -5.68 1.12
N TRP A 65 8.13 -6.76 1.08
CA TRP A 65 8.22 -7.73 0.01
C TRP A 65 7.70 -7.20 -1.33
N ARG A 66 7.00 -6.05 -1.39
CA ARG A 66 6.57 -5.41 -2.65
C ARG A 66 7.60 -4.44 -3.24
N ILE A 67 8.71 -4.21 -2.52
CA ILE A 67 9.91 -3.56 -3.04
C ILE A 67 11.13 -4.33 -2.49
N PRO A 68 11.56 -5.43 -3.15
CA PRO A 68 12.54 -6.36 -2.60
C PRO A 68 13.98 -5.81 -2.70
N VAL A 69 14.16 -4.56 -2.31
CA VAL A 69 15.39 -3.78 -2.32
C VAL A 69 15.53 -3.10 -0.96
N PRO A 70 16.16 -3.75 0.03
CA PRO A 70 16.24 -3.26 1.41
C PRO A 70 16.74 -1.83 1.56
N GLU A 71 17.66 -1.41 0.69
CA GLU A 71 18.24 -0.07 0.69
C GLU A 71 17.18 1.01 0.43
N LEU A 72 16.20 0.74 -0.44
CA LEU A 72 15.13 1.69 -0.78
C LEU A 72 14.07 1.84 0.32
N TRP A 73 14.07 0.99 1.35
CA TRP A 73 13.16 1.17 2.49
C TRP A 73 13.45 2.48 3.22
N ARG A 74 14.72 2.91 3.29
CA ARG A 74 15.07 4.23 3.84
C ARG A 74 14.47 5.37 3.02
N ASP A 75 14.54 5.32 1.69
CA ASP A 75 13.95 6.35 0.83
C ASP A 75 12.46 6.56 1.15
N LEU A 76 11.71 5.46 1.26
CA LEU A 76 10.28 5.48 1.57
C LEU A 76 10.01 6.04 2.98
N LEU A 77 10.75 5.58 4.00
CA LEU A 77 10.56 6.04 5.38
C LEU A 77 10.96 7.52 5.55
N GLU A 78 11.97 8.01 4.83
CA GLU A 78 12.32 9.44 4.81
C GLU A 78 11.20 10.30 4.19
N LYS A 79 10.56 9.83 3.11
CA LYS A 79 9.38 10.50 2.54
C LYS A 79 8.23 10.53 3.56
N VAL A 80 7.98 9.43 4.26
CA VAL A 80 6.97 9.35 5.33
C VAL A 80 7.29 10.33 6.48
N LYS A 81 8.53 10.37 6.98
CA LYS A 81 8.95 11.32 8.03
C LYS A 81 8.79 12.77 7.59
N ALA A 82 9.21 13.09 6.37
CA ALA A 82 9.14 14.41 5.78
C ALA A 82 7.68 14.87 5.58
N ALA A 83 6.76 13.92 5.36
CA ALA A 83 5.34 14.22 5.23
C ALA A 83 4.70 14.65 6.55
N GLY A 84 5.20 14.27 7.72
CA GLY A 84 4.52 14.61 8.98
C GLY A 84 4.30 13.44 9.93
N PHE A 85 4.34 12.22 9.40
CA PHE A 85 4.02 10.99 10.11
C PHE A 85 5.00 10.73 11.25
N ASN A 86 4.50 10.10 12.31
CA ASN A 86 5.25 9.72 13.49
C ASN A 86 5.25 8.21 13.74
N ALA A 87 4.44 7.47 13.00
CA ALA A 87 4.40 6.03 13.01
C ALA A 87 4.37 5.48 11.57
N PHE A 88 4.59 4.18 11.48
CA PHE A 88 4.49 3.43 10.26
C PHE A 88 3.99 2.01 10.57
N SER A 89 3.38 1.35 9.59
CA SER A 89 2.86 0.00 9.75
C SER A 89 3.36 -0.93 8.64
N ILE A 90 3.78 -2.13 9.04
CA ILE A 90 4.16 -3.20 8.12
C ILE A 90 3.34 -4.44 8.43
N TYR A 91 2.88 -5.12 7.39
CA TYR A 91 2.61 -6.54 7.48
C TYR A 91 3.92 -7.35 7.51
N ASN A 92 3.83 -8.61 7.94
CA ASN A 92 4.75 -9.67 7.51
C ASN A 92 3.99 -10.76 6.76
N HIS A 93 4.71 -11.55 5.95
CA HIS A 93 4.07 -12.52 5.06
C HIS A 93 4.55 -13.94 5.39
N TRP A 94 3.67 -14.77 5.97
CA TRP A 94 4.01 -16.14 6.37
C TRP A 94 4.54 -16.98 5.19
N GLY A 95 3.84 -17.00 4.06
CA GLY A 95 4.29 -17.72 2.86
C GLY A 95 5.60 -17.23 2.25
N TYR A 96 5.93 -15.95 2.37
CA TYR A 96 7.20 -15.38 1.91
C TYR A 96 8.37 -15.86 2.78
N HIS A 97 8.17 -15.90 4.11
CA HIS A 97 9.19 -16.36 5.05
C HIS A 97 9.21 -17.87 5.27
N ASN A 98 8.18 -18.59 4.84
CA ASN A 98 8.09 -20.04 4.99
C ASN A 98 7.79 -20.69 3.63
N PRO A 99 8.69 -20.54 2.65
CA PRO A 99 8.44 -20.92 1.26
C PRO A 99 8.12 -22.41 1.11
N THR A 100 8.72 -23.26 1.95
CA THR A 100 8.53 -24.72 1.94
C THR A 100 8.41 -25.27 3.36
N PRO A 101 7.75 -26.43 3.55
CA PRO A 101 7.49 -26.96 4.90
C PRO A 101 8.78 -27.13 5.71
N GLY A 102 8.82 -26.54 6.90
CA GLY A 102 9.96 -26.64 7.83
C GLY A 102 11.15 -25.70 7.56
N VAL A 103 11.08 -24.84 6.53
CA VAL A 103 12.14 -23.87 6.20
C VAL A 103 11.64 -22.45 6.47
N LEU A 104 12.29 -21.73 7.39
CA LEU A 104 12.07 -20.31 7.63
C LEU A 104 13.25 -19.50 7.10
N ASP A 105 12.99 -18.44 6.34
CA ASP A 105 14.00 -17.50 5.86
C ASP A 105 13.67 -16.08 6.33
N PHE A 106 14.57 -15.51 7.14
CA PHE A 106 14.55 -14.13 7.59
C PHE A 106 15.91 -13.44 7.38
N ASP A 107 16.80 -14.06 6.60
CA ASP A 107 18.20 -13.64 6.48
C ASP A 107 18.56 -13.26 5.04
N THR A 108 17.90 -13.84 4.04
CA THR A 108 18.27 -13.65 2.64
C THR A 108 17.62 -12.41 2.03
N GLY A 109 18.43 -11.46 1.57
CA GLY A 109 17.97 -10.31 0.80
C GLY A 109 16.82 -9.56 1.49
N ALA A 110 15.69 -9.40 0.78
CA ALA A 110 14.50 -8.73 1.29
C ALA A 110 13.70 -9.52 2.35
N HIS A 111 14.02 -10.80 2.59
CA HIS A 111 13.46 -11.55 3.72
C HIS A 111 14.00 -11.04 5.06
N ASN A 112 15.16 -10.39 5.08
CA ASN A 112 15.68 -9.73 6.27
C ASN A 112 15.04 -8.35 6.48
N PHE A 113 13.81 -8.36 7.00
CA PHE A 113 13.06 -7.14 7.30
C PHE A 113 13.55 -6.39 8.55
N THR A 114 14.52 -6.94 9.30
CA THR A 114 15.08 -6.34 10.52
C THR A 114 15.63 -4.93 10.27
N SER A 115 16.17 -4.70 9.07
CA SER A 115 16.71 -3.39 8.71
C SER A 115 15.64 -2.29 8.70
N ILE A 116 14.36 -2.59 8.40
CA ILE A 116 13.26 -1.60 8.44
C ILE A 116 13.05 -1.08 9.85
N MET A 117 13.03 -1.97 10.84
CA MET A 117 12.89 -1.59 12.25
C MET A 117 14.07 -0.72 12.70
N THR A 118 15.28 -1.04 12.22
CA THR A 118 16.49 -0.27 12.48
C THR A 118 16.41 1.13 11.84
N VAL A 119 16.05 1.21 10.56
CA VAL A 119 15.89 2.48 9.83
C VAL A 119 14.80 3.34 10.46
N ALA A 120 13.66 2.77 10.84
CA ALA A 120 12.57 3.48 11.50
C ALA A 120 13.02 4.10 12.83
N LYS A 121 13.83 3.38 13.62
CA LYS A 121 14.42 3.90 14.85
C LYS A 121 15.40 5.04 14.57
N GLU A 122 16.26 4.90 13.56
CA GLU A 122 17.20 5.94 13.16
C GLU A 122 16.53 7.22 12.65
N LEU A 123 15.34 7.11 12.06
CA LEU A 123 14.57 8.25 11.57
C LEU A 123 13.63 8.85 12.64
N GLY A 124 13.55 8.24 13.82
CA GLY A 124 12.63 8.67 14.88
C GLY A 124 11.17 8.50 14.47
N ILE A 125 10.79 7.29 14.03
CA ILE A 125 9.42 6.91 13.68
C ILE A 125 9.06 5.65 14.47
N TYR A 126 7.87 5.60 15.05
CA TYR A 126 7.34 4.40 15.71
C TYR A 126 6.87 3.35 14.69
N LEU A 127 6.79 2.08 15.09
CA LEU A 127 6.33 1.00 14.23
C LEU A 127 5.16 0.22 14.85
N ILE A 128 4.17 -0.06 14.02
CA ILE A 128 3.07 -1.01 14.26
C ILE A 128 3.38 -2.23 13.41
N ILE A 129 3.54 -3.41 14.03
CA ILE A 129 3.82 -4.65 13.29
C ILE A 129 2.57 -5.51 13.20
N ARG A 130 2.28 -6.00 12.00
CA ARG A 130 1.10 -6.82 11.68
C ARG A 130 1.55 -8.16 11.08
N PRO A 131 2.01 -9.12 11.87
CA PRO A 131 2.74 -10.26 11.32
C PRO A 131 1.85 -11.37 10.74
N GLY A 132 0.51 -11.24 10.82
CA GLY A 132 -0.44 -12.25 10.32
C GLY A 132 -0.91 -13.22 11.42
N PRO A 133 -0.84 -14.57 11.21
CA PRO A 133 -0.22 -15.27 10.08
C PRO A 133 -0.93 -15.09 8.73
N TYR A 134 -2.24 -14.80 8.77
CA TYR A 134 -3.00 -14.35 7.59
C TYR A 134 -2.97 -12.83 7.50
N VAL A 135 -2.69 -12.27 6.32
CA VAL A 135 -2.61 -10.81 6.12
C VAL A 135 -3.53 -10.28 5.03
N ASN A 136 -4.19 -11.14 4.26
CA ASN A 136 -4.97 -10.74 3.09
C ASN A 136 -4.10 -10.01 2.06
N ALA A 137 -3.95 -8.69 2.21
CA ALA A 137 -3.02 -7.82 1.49
C ALA A 137 -3.06 -7.91 -0.05
N GLU A 138 -4.13 -8.45 -0.63
CA GLU A 138 -4.24 -8.85 -2.03
C GLU A 138 -3.07 -9.72 -2.53
N THR A 139 -2.45 -10.47 -1.62
CA THR A 139 -1.35 -11.38 -1.95
C THR A 139 -1.85 -12.81 -2.11
N ASN A 140 -1.09 -13.63 -2.83
CA ASN A 140 -1.39 -15.02 -3.13
C ASN A 140 -1.72 -15.80 -1.85
N ALA A 141 -2.86 -16.50 -1.85
CA ALA A 141 -3.43 -17.18 -0.68
C ALA A 141 -3.65 -16.27 0.56
N GLY A 142 -3.65 -14.95 0.39
CA GLY A 142 -3.76 -13.95 1.45
C GLY A 142 -2.63 -13.99 2.48
N GLY A 143 -1.46 -14.47 2.07
CA GLY A 143 -0.26 -14.52 2.89
C GLY A 143 0.08 -15.92 3.42
N PHE A 144 -0.80 -16.90 3.21
CA PHE A 144 -0.49 -18.29 3.57
C PHE A 144 0.64 -18.84 2.71
N PRO A 145 1.50 -19.72 3.26
CA PRO A 145 2.37 -20.54 2.45
C PRO A 145 1.54 -21.39 1.51
N LEU A 146 1.98 -21.46 0.25
CA LEU A 146 1.20 -22.11 -0.79
C LEU A 146 1.16 -23.63 -0.61
N TRP A 147 2.14 -24.23 0.07
CA TRP A 147 2.06 -25.63 0.47
C TRP A 147 0.91 -25.92 1.46
N ALA A 148 0.37 -24.89 2.13
CA ALA A 148 -0.75 -25.03 3.06
C ALA A 148 -2.14 -25.06 2.37
N THR A 149 -2.22 -24.80 1.06
CA THR A 149 -3.49 -24.68 0.32
C THR A 149 -4.11 -26.02 -0.09
N THR A 150 -3.42 -27.13 0.11
CA THR A 150 -3.87 -28.49 -0.28
C THR A 150 -5.11 -28.99 0.47
N GLY A 151 -5.46 -28.35 1.59
CA GLY A 151 -6.51 -28.80 2.52
C GLY A 151 -6.05 -29.84 3.53
N ALA A 152 -4.79 -30.31 3.45
CA ALA A 152 -4.23 -31.27 4.41
C ALA A 152 -4.15 -30.72 5.84
N TYR A 153 -4.05 -29.40 5.99
CA TYR A 153 -3.89 -28.68 7.25
C TYR A 153 -5.21 -28.34 7.94
N GLY A 154 -6.34 -28.81 7.40
CA GLY A 154 -7.66 -28.58 7.99
C GLY A 154 -8.25 -27.23 7.64
N SER A 155 -9.14 -26.75 8.50
CA SER A 155 -9.74 -25.44 8.33
C SER A 155 -8.72 -24.34 8.62
N LEU A 156 -8.64 -23.35 7.73
CA LEU A 156 -7.78 -22.19 7.91
C LEU A 156 -8.42 -21.22 8.91
N ARG A 157 -7.60 -20.45 9.63
CA ARG A 157 -8.01 -19.36 10.55
C ARG A 157 -8.95 -19.81 11.68
N ASN A 158 -8.74 -21.02 12.21
CA ASN A 158 -9.41 -21.51 13.41
C ASN A 158 -8.43 -22.35 14.27
N ASP A 159 -8.94 -22.99 15.32
CA ASP A 159 -8.18 -23.80 16.27
C ASP A 159 -7.95 -25.26 15.82
N ASP A 160 -8.01 -25.59 14.52
CA ASP A 160 -7.59 -26.91 14.04
C ASP A 160 -6.10 -27.12 14.40
N GLU A 161 -5.81 -28.22 15.08
CA GLU A 161 -4.45 -28.52 15.58
C GLU A 161 -3.42 -28.60 14.44
N ARG A 162 -3.84 -29.01 13.23
CA ARG A 162 -2.94 -29.10 12.07
C ARG A 162 -2.59 -27.73 11.53
N TYR A 163 -3.56 -26.82 11.47
CA TYR A 163 -3.32 -25.42 11.10
C TYR A 163 -2.48 -24.71 12.16
N THR A 164 -2.80 -24.94 13.44
CA THR A 164 -2.04 -24.45 14.59
C THR A 164 -0.57 -24.87 14.51
N ALA A 165 -0.32 -26.17 14.28
CA ALA A 165 1.04 -26.70 14.12
C ALA A 165 1.77 -26.09 12.92
N ALA A 166 1.06 -25.74 11.84
CA ALA A 166 1.66 -25.18 10.63
C ALA A 166 2.16 -23.74 10.84
N TRP A 167 1.38 -22.85 11.48
CA TRP A 167 1.79 -21.45 11.66
C TRP A 167 2.70 -21.22 12.87
N THR A 168 2.69 -22.12 13.85
CA THR A 168 3.45 -21.95 15.12
C THR A 168 4.94 -21.65 14.92
N PRO A 169 5.70 -22.34 14.04
CA PRO A 169 7.12 -22.05 13.85
C PRO A 169 7.39 -20.63 13.34
N PHE A 170 6.65 -20.19 12.31
CA PHE A 170 6.75 -18.84 11.76
C PHE A 170 6.42 -17.79 12.83
N TRP A 171 5.32 -17.98 13.55
CA TRP A 171 4.84 -17.03 14.54
C TRP A 171 5.77 -16.90 15.75
N SER A 172 6.34 -18.02 16.22
CA SER A 172 7.33 -18.02 17.29
C SER A 172 8.60 -17.29 16.86
N GLU A 173 9.11 -17.57 15.66
CA GLU A 173 10.38 -17.01 15.21
C GLU A 173 10.28 -15.52 14.92
N ILE A 174 9.21 -15.09 14.23
CA ILE A 174 9.03 -13.66 13.94
C ILE A 174 8.85 -12.85 15.23
N SER A 175 8.16 -13.39 16.23
CA SER A 175 8.03 -12.75 17.54
C SER A 175 9.39 -12.55 18.22
N LYS A 176 10.31 -13.53 18.12
CA LYS A 176 11.67 -13.41 18.66
C LYS A 176 12.52 -12.39 17.89
N ILE A 177 12.37 -12.32 16.57
CA ILE A 177 13.06 -11.33 15.72
C ILE A 177 12.60 -9.91 16.09
N ILE A 178 11.30 -9.73 16.36
CA ILE A 178 10.71 -8.43 16.71
C ILE A 178 11.07 -8.00 18.14
N LYS A 179 11.18 -8.94 19.08
CA LYS A 179 11.39 -8.66 20.51
C LYS A 179 12.49 -7.61 20.81
N PRO A 180 13.71 -7.67 20.22
CA PRO A 180 14.74 -6.66 20.45
C PRO A 180 14.37 -5.24 19.98
N HIS A 181 13.39 -5.11 19.08
CA HIS A 181 12.94 -3.85 18.50
C HIS A 181 11.68 -3.28 19.19
N LEU A 182 11.15 -3.98 20.20
CA LEU A 182 10.09 -3.43 21.06
C LEU A 182 10.60 -2.19 21.79
N ILE A 183 9.73 -1.19 21.94
CA ILE A 183 10.06 0.05 22.64
C ILE A 183 10.51 -0.19 24.09
N THR A 184 9.97 -1.22 24.74
CA THR A 184 10.37 -1.73 26.07
C THR A 184 11.81 -2.24 26.14
N ASN A 185 12.37 -2.66 25.00
CA ASN A 185 13.75 -3.13 24.83
C ASN A 185 14.65 -2.07 24.16
N GLY A 186 14.21 -0.81 24.15
CA GLY A 186 14.95 0.31 23.55
C GLY A 186 14.81 0.41 22.04
N GLY A 187 13.86 -0.29 21.43
CA GLY A 187 13.47 -0.13 20.03
C GLY A 187 12.38 0.93 19.84
N ASN A 188 11.56 0.76 18.80
CA ASN A 188 10.53 1.72 18.38
C ASN A 188 9.20 1.05 18.00
N VAL A 189 9.08 -0.27 18.13
CA VAL A 189 7.82 -1.00 17.94
C VAL A 189 6.92 -0.75 19.15
N ILE A 190 5.76 -0.15 18.92
CA ILE A 190 4.80 0.26 19.96
C ILE A 190 3.54 -0.61 20.01
N MET A 191 3.30 -1.42 18.99
CA MET A 191 2.09 -2.23 18.87
C MET A 191 2.32 -3.45 18.01
N PHE A 192 1.65 -4.55 18.34
CA PHE A 192 1.73 -5.82 17.61
C PHE A 192 0.32 -6.35 17.34
N GLN A 193 -0.09 -6.44 16.07
CA GLN A 193 -1.42 -6.90 15.69
C GLN A 193 -1.51 -8.42 15.73
N ILE A 194 -2.65 -8.94 16.19
CA ILE A 194 -3.00 -10.35 16.15
C ILE A 194 -3.99 -10.58 15.01
N GLU A 195 -3.62 -11.45 14.07
CA GLU A 195 -4.44 -11.77 12.90
C GLU A 195 -4.69 -10.52 12.03
N ASN A 196 -5.58 -10.64 11.05
CA ASN A 196 -6.00 -9.59 10.15
C ASN A 196 -7.49 -9.72 9.78
N GLU A 197 -8.31 -8.70 10.08
CA GLU A 197 -9.71 -8.65 9.64
C GLU A 197 -10.57 -9.86 10.07
N LEU A 198 -10.16 -10.58 11.12
CA LEU A 198 -10.89 -11.76 11.59
C LEU A 198 -12.18 -11.34 12.27
N ASN A 199 -13.30 -11.55 11.59
CA ASN A 199 -14.60 -11.47 12.26
C ASN A 199 -15.02 -12.85 12.80
N GLY A 200 -16.18 -12.92 13.45
CA GLY A 200 -16.80 -14.19 13.81
C GLY A 200 -16.50 -14.67 15.22
N GLN A 201 -16.06 -13.78 16.12
CA GLN A 201 -16.02 -14.06 17.57
C GLN A 201 -17.38 -14.56 18.07
N TRP A 202 -18.47 -14.09 17.47
CA TRP A 202 -19.85 -14.41 17.87
C TRP A 202 -20.60 -15.17 16.79
N LYS A 203 -21.28 -16.25 17.18
CA LYS A 203 -22.34 -16.90 16.37
C LYS A 203 -23.63 -16.07 16.36
N ASP A 204 -23.86 -15.30 17.42
CA ASP A 204 -24.96 -14.33 17.57
C ASP A 204 -24.43 -13.15 18.38
N ILE A 205 -24.18 -12.01 17.71
CA ILE A 205 -23.59 -10.80 18.32
C ILE A 205 -24.52 -10.22 19.38
N ALA A 206 -25.83 -10.15 19.09
CA ALA A 206 -26.81 -9.52 19.98
C ALA A 206 -26.94 -10.30 21.31
N LYS A 207 -26.86 -11.63 21.25
CA LYS A 207 -26.86 -12.50 22.43
C LYS A 207 -25.46 -12.81 22.97
N ARG A 208 -24.40 -12.34 22.30
CA ARG A 208 -23.00 -12.63 22.63
C ARG A 208 -22.74 -14.13 22.77
N VAL A 209 -23.23 -14.92 21.83
CA VAL A 209 -22.97 -16.37 21.79
C VAL A 209 -21.60 -16.58 21.15
N LEU A 210 -20.60 -16.95 21.95
CA LEU A 210 -19.23 -17.13 21.50
C LEU A 210 -19.12 -18.19 20.39
N ASN A 211 -18.12 -18.02 19.53
CA ASN A 211 -17.67 -18.99 18.54
C ASN A 211 -16.30 -19.56 18.96
N PRO A 212 -16.28 -20.67 19.75
CA PRO A 212 -15.03 -21.16 20.35
C PRO A 212 -13.90 -21.42 19.35
N PRO A 213 -14.10 -22.03 18.17
CA PRO A 213 -12.99 -22.29 17.26
C PRO A 213 -12.20 -21.05 16.82
N ILE A 214 -12.90 -19.93 16.62
CA ILE A 214 -12.28 -18.67 16.20
C ILE A 214 -11.71 -17.92 17.42
N ALA A 215 -12.43 -17.93 18.55
CA ALA A 215 -11.98 -17.28 19.77
C ALA A 215 -10.74 -17.95 20.38
N ASN A 216 -10.67 -19.28 20.36
CA ASN A 216 -9.51 -20.06 20.79
C ASN A 216 -8.30 -19.80 19.89
N TYR A 217 -8.51 -19.73 18.58
CA TYR A 217 -7.44 -19.39 17.63
C TYR A 217 -6.82 -18.02 17.90
N MET A 218 -7.64 -16.99 18.11
CA MET A 218 -7.16 -15.67 18.53
C MET A 218 -6.36 -15.73 19.83
N GLN A 219 -6.78 -16.56 20.80
CA GLN A 219 -6.06 -16.75 22.06
C GLN A 219 -4.71 -17.45 21.85
N LEU A 220 -4.65 -18.50 21.01
CA LEU A 220 -3.41 -19.23 20.72
C LEU A 220 -2.33 -18.32 20.10
N LEU A 221 -2.72 -17.41 19.20
CA LEU A 221 -1.79 -16.43 18.62
C LEU A 221 -1.27 -15.45 19.68
N GLN A 222 -2.15 -14.96 20.56
CA GLN A 222 -1.78 -14.07 21.67
C GLN A 222 -0.81 -14.75 22.63
N ASP A 223 -1.16 -15.96 23.09
CA ASP A 223 -0.36 -16.73 24.03
C ASP A 223 1.03 -17.00 23.43
N SER A 224 1.10 -17.43 22.17
CA SER A 224 2.36 -17.67 21.48
C SER A 224 3.20 -16.39 21.33
N ALA A 225 2.59 -15.24 20.99
CA ALA A 225 3.31 -13.96 20.92
C ALA A 225 3.87 -13.55 22.29
N ARG A 226 3.07 -13.68 23.36
CA ARG A 226 3.50 -13.40 24.75
C ARG A 226 4.61 -14.33 25.21
N GLU A 227 4.50 -15.63 24.98
CA GLU A 227 5.52 -16.63 25.31
C GLU A 227 6.86 -16.35 24.61
N ASN A 228 6.81 -15.79 23.40
CA ASN A 228 8.00 -15.42 22.63
C ASN A 228 8.48 -13.98 22.90
N GLY A 229 7.90 -13.30 23.91
CA GLY A 229 8.44 -12.08 24.49
C GLY A 229 7.92 -10.77 23.89
N ILE A 230 6.79 -10.81 23.17
CA ILE A 230 6.06 -9.59 22.81
C ILE A 230 5.38 -9.04 24.07
N ASP A 231 5.80 -7.87 24.52
CA ASP A 231 5.29 -7.22 25.74
C ASP A 231 4.58 -5.88 25.47
N VAL A 232 4.55 -5.37 24.24
CA VAL A 232 3.76 -4.19 23.83
C VAL A 232 2.25 -4.52 23.71
N PRO A 233 1.33 -3.55 23.63
CA PRO A 233 -0.09 -3.81 23.45
C PRO A 233 -0.37 -4.66 22.21
N LEU A 234 -1.21 -5.68 22.37
CA LEU A 234 -1.74 -6.45 21.26
C LEU A 234 -2.96 -5.74 20.68
N SER A 235 -3.01 -5.65 19.36
CA SER A 235 -4.12 -5.02 18.65
C SER A 235 -4.81 -5.96 17.67
N HIS A 236 -5.98 -5.53 17.19
CA HIS A 236 -6.69 -6.19 16.10
C HIS A 236 -7.42 -5.14 15.26
N ASN A 237 -7.53 -5.41 13.97
CA ASN A 237 -8.26 -4.58 13.01
C ASN A 237 -9.55 -5.28 12.55
N ALA A 238 -10.70 -4.80 13.03
CA ALA A 238 -11.99 -5.33 12.60
C ALA A 238 -12.26 -4.92 11.14
N PRO A 239 -12.79 -5.80 10.27
CA PRO A 239 -12.87 -5.54 8.83
C PRO A 239 -13.85 -4.43 8.42
N ASN A 240 -14.75 -4.03 9.32
CA ASN A 240 -15.75 -2.96 9.13
C ASN A 240 -16.61 -2.82 10.38
N MET A 241 -17.45 -1.77 10.38
CA MET A 241 -18.39 -1.46 11.46
C MET A 241 -19.64 -2.36 11.54
N ARG A 242 -19.73 -3.48 10.79
CA ARG A 242 -20.91 -4.37 10.82
C ARG A 242 -20.90 -5.37 11.97
N GLY A 243 -19.83 -5.43 12.77
CA GLY A 243 -19.68 -6.32 13.91
C GLY A 243 -18.93 -5.69 15.09
N PHE A 244 -19.01 -6.36 16.24
CA PHE A 244 -18.39 -5.92 17.50
C PHE A 244 -17.62 -7.11 18.10
N SER A 245 -16.31 -7.18 17.86
CA SER A 245 -15.47 -8.32 18.25
C SER A 245 -14.18 -7.84 18.95
N TRP A 246 -13.57 -8.70 19.76
CA TRP A 246 -12.22 -8.58 20.31
C TRP A 246 -11.96 -7.44 21.30
N SER A 247 -13.00 -6.67 21.66
CA SER A 247 -12.92 -5.59 22.64
C SER A 247 -13.24 -6.05 24.05
N LYS A 248 -12.37 -5.68 25.01
CA LYS A 248 -12.62 -5.83 26.45
C LYS A 248 -13.76 -4.94 26.94
N ASP A 249 -14.02 -3.81 26.28
CA ASP A 249 -15.13 -2.91 26.63
C ASP A 249 -16.48 -3.48 26.18
N PHE A 250 -16.50 -4.16 25.03
CA PHE A 250 -17.73 -4.77 24.52
C PHE A 250 -18.14 -6.00 25.34
N SER A 251 -17.16 -6.83 25.74
CA SER A 251 -17.39 -8.03 26.56
C SER A 251 -16.11 -8.55 27.22
N ASN A 252 -16.24 -9.39 28.26
CA ASN A 252 -15.11 -10.16 28.80
C ASN A 252 -15.09 -11.57 28.18
N ALA A 253 -14.60 -11.69 26.94
CA ALA A 253 -14.60 -12.93 26.17
C ALA A 253 -13.20 -13.37 25.74
N THR A 254 -13.05 -14.66 25.46
CA THR A 254 -11.80 -15.26 24.96
C THR A 254 -11.37 -14.61 23.64
N GLY A 255 -10.06 -14.40 23.48
CA GLY A 255 -9.46 -13.84 22.28
C GLY A 255 -9.51 -12.31 22.19
N ASN A 256 -10.03 -11.60 23.19
CA ASN A 256 -9.97 -10.14 23.23
C ASN A 256 -8.53 -9.63 23.31
N VAL A 257 -8.20 -8.68 22.44
CA VAL A 257 -6.89 -8.00 22.42
C VAL A 257 -6.85 -6.84 23.43
N ASP A 258 -5.71 -6.15 23.54
CA ASP A 258 -5.57 -5.00 24.45
C ASP A 258 -6.29 -3.77 23.90
N VAL A 259 -6.05 -3.45 22.63
CA VAL A 259 -6.68 -2.33 21.92
C VAL A 259 -7.28 -2.78 20.59
N VAL A 260 -8.50 -2.38 20.29
CA VAL A 260 -9.17 -2.75 19.04
C VAL A 260 -9.29 -1.53 18.12
N GLY A 261 -9.07 -1.75 16.82
CA GLY A 261 -9.41 -0.78 15.79
C GLY A 261 -10.41 -1.36 14.79
N VAL A 262 -10.90 -0.51 13.89
CA VAL A 262 -11.77 -0.90 12.78
C VAL A 262 -11.25 -0.32 11.48
N ASP A 263 -11.30 -1.11 10.42
CA ASP A 263 -10.89 -0.70 9.09
C ASP A 263 -12.04 -0.03 8.35
N SER A 264 -11.70 0.88 7.43
CA SER A 264 -12.70 1.54 6.60
C SER A 264 -12.19 1.95 5.23
N TYR A 265 -12.92 1.51 4.22
CA TYR A 265 -12.74 1.84 2.81
C TYR A 265 -14.00 2.53 2.24
N PRO A 266 -14.26 3.78 2.66
CA PRO A 266 -15.55 4.46 2.41
C PRO A 266 -15.81 4.74 0.92
N SER A 267 -14.77 4.95 0.12
CA SER A 267 -14.85 5.25 -1.32
C SER A 267 -14.58 4.04 -2.22
N CYS A 268 -14.90 2.82 -1.75
CA CYS A 268 -14.64 1.53 -2.43
C CYS A 268 -13.17 1.13 -2.43
N TRP A 269 -12.87 -0.09 -1.97
CA TRP A 269 -11.50 -0.64 -1.88
C TRP A 269 -10.90 -1.09 -3.23
N SER A 270 -11.66 -0.97 -4.34
CA SER A 270 -11.28 -1.37 -5.70
C SER A 270 -11.44 -0.21 -6.69
N CYS A 271 -10.53 -0.10 -7.66
CA CYS A 271 -10.71 0.82 -8.80
C CYS A 271 -11.90 0.44 -9.70
N ASN A 272 -12.38 -0.80 -9.60
CA ASN A 272 -13.63 -1.23 -10.22
C ASN A 272 -14.78 -1.07 -9.21
N LEU A 273 -15.48 0.06 -9.28
CA LEU A 273 -16.54 0.44 -8.34
C LEU A 273 -17.69 -0.59 -8.23
N SER A 274 -17.89 -1.43 -9.26
CA SER A 274 -18.92 -2.46 -9.24
C SER A 274 -18.67 -3.53 -8.17
N GLU A 275 -17.41 -3.80 -7.81
CA GLU A 275 -17.03 -4.78 -6.78
C GLU A 275 -17.49 -4.39 -5.38
N CYS A 276 -17.66 -3.09 -5.13
CA CYS A 276 -17.99 -2.59 -3.79
C CYS A 276 -19.49 -2.49 -3.52
N THR A 277 -20.34 -2.59 -4.55
CA THR A 277 -21.78 -2.31 -4.41
C THR A 277 -22.46 -3.24 -3.39
N GLY A 278 -22.03 -4.50 -3.31
CA GLY A 278 -22.59 -5.47 -2.35
C GLY A 278 -22.23 -5.20 -0.88
N THR A 279 -21.10 -4.55 -0.61
CA THR A 279 -20.63 -4.29 0.76
C THR A 279 -20.84 -2.86 1.20
N ASN A 280 -20.65 -1.87 0.32
CA ASN A 280 -20.80 -0.46 0.70
C ASN A 280 -22.19 0.09 0.34
N GLY A 281 -22.98 -0.67 -0.43
CA GLY A 281 -24.16 -0.12 -1.10
C GLY A 281 -23.77 0.68 -2.35
N ALA A 282 -24.68 1.48 -2.87
CA ALA A 282 -24.41 2.31 -4.04
C ALA A 282 -23.26 3.30 -3.75
N TYR A 283 -22.26 3.31 -4.63
CA TYR A 283 -21.13 4.23 -4.53
C TYR A 283 -21.59 5.69 -4.68
N ILE A 284 -21.23 6.53 -3.70
CA ILE A 284 -21.45 7.98 -3.72
C ILE A 284 -20.10 8.65 -3.40
N PRO A 285 -19.47 9.34 -4.36
CA PRO A 285 -18.20 10.04 -4.14
C PRO A 285 -18.24 10.96 -2.93
N TYR A 286 -17.17 10.96 -2.13
CA TYR A 286 -17.00 11.85 -0.98
C TYR A 286 -18.06 11.71 0.13
N LEU A 287 -18.77 10.58 0.19
CA LEU A 287 -19.70 10.30 1.29
C LEU A 287 -18.96 9.78 2.53
N THR A 288 -18.99 10.56 3.60
CA THR A 288 -18.40 10.23 4.90
C THR A 288 -19.26 9.22 5.68
N GLN A 289 -18.65 8.54 6.66
CA GLN A 289 -19.29 7.49 7.49
C GLN A 289 -19.31 7.92 8.97
N ASP A 290 -20.19 7.33 9.78
CA ASP A 290 -20.28 7.60 11.23
C ASP A 290 -19.50 6.56 12.07
N TYR A 291 -18.22 6.86 12.30
CA TYR A 291 -17.32 6.12 13.18
C TYR A 291 -17.52 6.45 14.66
N TYR A 292 -17.91 7.69 14.99
CA TYR A 292 -18.07 8.11 16.38
C TYR A 292 -19.07 7.22 17.12
N SER A 293 -20.25 6.99 16.53
CA SER A 293 -21.26 6.12 17.13
C SER A 293 -20.76 4.68 17.30
N TYR A 294 -19.97 4.17 16.37
CA TYR A 294 -19.40 2.82 16.46
C TYR A 294 -18.47 2.67 17.67
N PHE A 295 -17.51 3.59 17.84
CA PHE A 295 -16.54 3.51 18.93
C PHE A 295 -17.16 3.73 20.31
N THR A 296 -18.22 4.53 20.44
CA THR A 296 -18.94 4.69 21.71
C THR A 296 -19.53 3.38 22.25
N VAL A 297 -19.74 2.39 21.38
CA VAL A 297 -20.22 1.06 21.74
C VAL A 297 -19.09 0.04 21.81
N GLN A 298 -18.21 0.05 20.81
CA GLN A 298 -17.17 -0.98 20.65
C GLN A 298 -16.05 -0.84 21.69
N SER A 299 -15.53 0.36 21.90
CA SER A 299 -14.32 0.58 22.72
C SER A 299 -14.28 1.98 23.36
N PRO A 300 -15.29 2.36 24.15
CA PRO A 300 -15.39 3.69 24.74
C PRO A 300 -14.23 4.06 25.67
N SER A 301 -13.47 3.13 26.25
CA SER A 301 -12.32 3.45 27.11
C SER A 301 -10.99 3.59 26.35
N GLN A 302 -11.02 3.42 25.03
CA GLN A 302 -9.84 3.34 24.17
C GLN A 302 -9.79 4.52 23.19
N PRO A 303 -8.62 4.85 22.63
CA PRO A 303 -8.54 5.80 21.54
C PRO A 303 -9.26 5.23 20.31
N ASN A 304 -10.00 6.08 19.61
CA ASN A 304 -10.59 5.71 18.33
C ASN A 304 -9.44 5.46 17.33
N PHE A 305 -9.25 4.20 16.92
CA PHE A 305 -8.16 3.76 16.08
C PHE A 305 -8.66 3.15 14.76
N LEU A 306 -8.14 3.65 13.65
CA LEU A 306 -8.35 3.11 12.30
C LEU A 306 -7.03 2.47 11.82
N PRO A 307 -6.83 1.14 12.00
CA PRO A 307 -5.60 0.44 11.63
C PRO A 307 -5.42 0.32 10.12
N GLU A 308 -6.50 0.28 9.36
CA GLU A 308 -6.50 0.52 7.92
C GLU A 308 -7.59 1.54 7.58
N PHE A 309 -7.16 2.76 7.29
CA PHE A 309 -8.00 3.73 6.63
C PHE A 309 -7.56 3.92 5.20
N GLN A 310 -8.53 4.05 4.30
CA GLN A 310 -8.29 4.14 2.87
C GLN A 310 -7.25 5.21 2.48
N GLY A 311 -6.07 4.74 2.12
CA GLY A 311 -4.99 5.49 1.47
C GLY A 311 -5.09 5.43 -0.05
N GLY A 312 -5.91 4.54 -0.61
CA GLY A 312 -6.14 4.33 -2.03
C GLY A 312 -7.01 3.09 -2.27
N SER A 313 -6.89 2.43 -3.41
CA SER A 313 -7.62 1.19 -3.72
C SER A 313 -6.82 0.30 -4.67
N TYR A 314 -6.98 -1.03 -4.61
CA TYR A 314 -6.32 -1.91 -5.57
C TYR A 314 -6.93 -1.76 -6.97
N ASN A 315 -6.15 -2.05 -8.02
CA ASN A 315 -6.65 -2.07 -9.39
C ASN A 315 -6.76 -3.52 -9.89
N PRO A 316 -7.98 -4.04 -10.13
CA PRO A 316 -8.15 -5.43 -10.52
C PRO A 316 -7.77 -5.69 -11.98
N TRP A 317 -7.71 -6.97 -12.38
CA TRP A 317 -7.68 -7.33 -13.80
C TRP A 317 -8.90 -6.76 -14.53
N GLY A 318 -8.66 -6.08 -15.66
CA GLY A 318 -9.70 -5.36 -16.40
C GLY A 318 -10.15 -4.04 -15.75
N GLY A 319 -9.51 -3.62 -14.66
CA GLY A 319 -9.67 -2.28 -14.11
C GLY A 319 -9.09 -1.19 -15.01
N PRO A 320 -9.38 0.09 -14.73
CA PRO A 320 -8.95 1.22 -15.56
C PRO A 320 -7.43 1.30 -15.79
N GLU A 321 -7.02 1.65 -17.01
CA GLU A 321 -5.63 2.04 -17.32
C GLU A 321 -5.26 3.29 -16.52
N GLY A 322 -4.06 3.30 -15.93
CA GLY A 322 -3.58 4.43 -15.12
C GLY A 322 -4.10 4.50 -13.68
N GLY A 323 -4.89 3.51 -13.24
CA GLY A 323 -5.34 3.40 -11.85
C GLY A 323 -6.75 3.93 -11.60
N CYS A 324 -7.05 4.24 -10.35
CA CYS A 324 -8.40 4.49 -9.86
C CYS A 324 -9.05 5.80 -10.35
N PRO A 325 -10.38 5.96 -10.15
CA PRO A 325 -11.08 7.20 -10.47
C PRO A 325 -10.47 8.45 -9.80
N SER A 326 -10.71 9.63 -10.37
CA SER A 326 -10.07 10.88 -9.90
C SER A 326 -10.54 11.37 -8.52
N ASP A 327 -11.59 10.78 -7.95
CA ASP A 327 -12.20 11.16 -6.67
C ASP A 327 -11.56 10.48 -5.44
N ILE A 328 -10.39 9.86 -5.61
CA ILE A 328 -9.52 9.37 -4.53
C ILE A 328 -8.18 10.16 -4.43
N GLY A 329 -8.13 11.36 -5.03
CA GLY A 329 -6.97 12.26 -5.05
C GLY A 329 -6.83 13.16 -3.82
N ALA A 330 -6.40 14.41 -4.03
CA ALA A 330 -6.18 15.38 -2.94
C ALA A 330 -7.47 15.75 -2.20
N ASP A 331 -8.59 15.97 -2.88
CA ASP A 331 -9.86 16.32 -2.22
C ASP A 331 -10.37 15.18 -1.32
N PHE A 332 -10.14 13.92 -1.72
CA PHE A 332 -10.38 12.75 -0.88
C PHE A 332 -9.55 12.81 0.42
N ALA A 333 -8.23 13.00 0.30
CA ALA A 333 -7.34 13.11 1.45
C ALA A 333 -7.76 14.29 2.36
N ASN A 334 -8.16 15.43 1.76
CA ASN A 334 -8.58 16.60 2.49
C ASN A 334 -9.82 16.32 3.36
N ILE A 335 -10.90 15.82 2.75
CA ILE A 335 -12.18 15.66 3.43
C ILE A 335 -12.19 14.46 4.39
N PHE A 336 -11.73 13.29 3.96
CA PHE A 336 -11.87 12.07 4.75
C PHE A 336 -10.95 12.06 5.96
N TYR A 337 -9.69 12.50 5.82
CA TYR A 337 -8.76 12.46 6.95
C TYR A 337 -9.10 13.52 8.01
N ARG A 338 -9.62 14.69 7.61
CA ARG A 338 -10.17 15.67 8.54
C ARG A 338 -11.49 15.20 9.16
N ASP A 339 -12.33 14.47 8.43
CA ASP A 339 -13.55 13.88 8.98
C ASP A 339 -13.26 12.82 10.05
N LEU A 340 -12.14 12.11 10.00
CA LEU A 340 -11.71 11.26 11.12
C LEU A 340 -11.49 12.09 12.39
N ILE A 341 -10.78 13.22 12.28
CA ILE A 341 -10.58 14.14 13.41
C ILE A 341 -11.92 14.72 13.87
N TYR A 342 -12.81 15.14 12.95
CA TYR A 342 -14.19 15.57 13.27
C TYR A 342 -14.92 14.57 14.19
N GLN A 343 -14.56 13.29 14.11
CA GLN A 343 -15.14 12.17 14.88
C GLN A 343 -14.27 11.69 16.06
N ARG A 344 -13.31 12.51 16.54
CA ARG A 344 -12.45 12.23 17.70
C ARG A 344 -11.51 11.03 17.47
N VAL A 345 -11.13 10.76 16.23
CA VAL A 345 -10.09 9.79 15.90
C VAL A 345 -8.72 10.39 16.22
N THR A 346 -7.91 9.65 16.99
CA THR A 346 -6.55 10.06 17.39
C THR A 346 -5.48 9.05 16.99
N ALA A 347 -5.87 7.97 16.31
CA ALA A 347 -4.94 7.02 15.70
C ALA A 347 -5.42 6.61 14.31
N ILE A 348 -4.59 6.83 13.29
CA ILE A 348 -4.89 6.60 11.88
C ILE A 348 -3.70 5.90 11.25
N SER A 349 -3.92 4.83 10.49
CA SER A 349 -2.92 4.24 9.60
C SER A 349 -3.47 4.18 8.17
N LEU A 350 -2.78 4.81 7.21
CA LEU A 350 -3.21 4.86 5.81
C LEU A 350 -2.80 3.60 5.06
N TYR A 351 -3.78 2.82 4.62
CA TYR A 351 -3.59 1.65 3.78
C TYR A 351 -3.97 1.96 2.33
N MET A 352 -3.04 2.09 1.37
CA MET A 352 -1.58 2.11 1.50
C MET A 352 -1.04 3.54 1.57
N MET A 353 0.12 3.71 2.21
CA MET A 353 0.97 4.92 2.06
C MET A 353 1.89 4.79 0.85
N PHE A 354 2.45 3.60 0.67
CA PHE A 354 3.15 3.16 -0.55
C PHE A 354 2.76 1.72 -0.81
N GLY A 355 2.25 1.42 -2.01
CA GLY A 355 1.80 0.07 -2.31
C GLY A 355 2.90 -0.84 -2.88
N GLY A 356 3.66 -0.39 -3.89
CA GLY A 356 4.74 -1.15 -4.53
C GLY A 356 4.27 -2.09 -5.65
N THR A 357 5.01 -3.17 -5.91
CA THR A 357 4.78 -4.08 -7.04
C THR A 357 4.53 -5.51 -6.56
N ASN A 358 3.52 -6.18 -7.12
CA ASN A 358 3.36 -7.64 -7.05
C ASN A 358 4.30 -8.31 -8.06
N TRP A 359 5.60 -8.24 -7.82
CA TRP A 359 6.59 -8.96 -8.64
C TRP A 359 6.44 -10.48 -8.47
N GLY A 360 6.94 -11.25 -9.44
CA GLY A 360 6.70 -12.69 -9.47
C GLY A 360 5.20 -13.01 -9.50
N TRP A 361 4.85 -14.04 -8.74
CA TRP A 361 3.49 -14.55 -8.57
C TRP A 361 2.90 -14.17 -7.20
N LEU A 362 3.29 -12.99 -6.68
CA LEU A 362 2.88 -12.45 -5.38
C LEU A 362 1.39 -12.12 -5.27
N ALA A 363 0.75 -11.71 -6.37
CA ALA A 363 -0.64 -11.27 -6.33
C ALA A 363 -1.60 -12.46 -6.12
N CYS A 364 -2.71 -12.22 -5.42
CA CYS A 364 -3.89 -13.07 -5.58
C CYS A 364 -4.57 -12.79 -6.93
N PRO A 365 -5.47 -13.67 -7.40
CA PRO A 365 -6.05 -13.57 -8.74
C PRO A 365 -6.78 -12.27 -9.08
N VAL A 366 -7.27 -11.51 -8.11
CA VAL A 366 -8.04 -10.28 -8.38
C VAL A 366 -7.17 -9.13 -8.89
N VAL A 367 -5.88 -9.08 -8.56
CA VAL A 367 -4.99 -7.94 -8.86
C VAL A 367 -3.88 -8.34 -9.85
N ALA A 368 -3.44 -7.38 -10.68
CA ALA A 368 -2.33 -7.55 -11.63
C ALA A 368 -0.95 -7.30 -10.97
N SER A 369 0.07 -7.00 -11.77
CA SER A 369 1.44 -6.74 -11.28
C SER A 369 1.53 -5.44 -10.47
N SER A 370 0.91 -4.36 -10.91
CA SER A 370 0.94 -3.10 -10.16
C SER A 370 0.18 -3.23 -8.85
N TYR A 371 0.81 -2.74 -7.77
CA TYR A 371 0.13 -2.43 -6.52
C TYR A 371 0.36 -0.96 -6.16
N ASP A 372 0.39 -0.05 -7.14
CA ASP A 372 0.47 1.41 -6.92
C ASP A 372 -0.59 1.90 -5.92
N TYR A 373 -1.76 1.26 -5.97
CA TYR A 373 -2.89 1.47 -5.08
C TYR A 373 -3.50 2.88 -5.20
N SER A 374 -3.00 3.73 -6.10
CA SER A 374 -3.27 5.18 -6.08
C SER A 374 -3.02 5.78 -4.70
N SER A 375 -1.98 5.27 -4.04
CA SER A 375 -1.54 5.67 -2.72
C SER A 375 -0.83 7.04 -2.76
N PRO A 376 -0.60 7.70 -1.61
CA PRO A 376 0.13 8.97 -1.57
C PRO A 376 1.50 8.91 -2.25
N VAL A 377 2.26 7.82 -2.08
CA VAL A 377 3.52 7.57 -2.79
C VAL A 377 3.28 6.52 -3.88
N SER A 378 3.45 6.88 -5.14
CA SER A 378 3.21 5.96 -6.26
C SER A 378 4.19 4.79 -6.29
N GLU A 379 3.89 3.75 -7.05
CA GLU A 379 4.70 2.53 -7.23
C GLU A 379 6.15 2.85 -7.66
N ASN A 380 6.33 3.89 -8.48
CA ASN A 380 7.64 4.35 -8.93
C ASN A 380 8.32 5.35 -7.95
N ARG A 381 7.76 5.47 -6.74
CA ARG A 381 8.21 6.29 -5.61
C ARG A 381 8.05 7.81 -5.76
N ILE A 382 7.37 8.30 -6.81
CA ILE A 382 7.06 9.73 -6.95
C ILE A 382 6.01 10.17 -5.93
N ILE A 383 6.16 11.39 -5.40
CA ILE A 383 5.16 12.05 -4.55
C ILE A 383 4.41 13.13 -5.32
N GLY A 384 3.10 13.25 -5.08
CA GLY A 384 2.21 14.18 -5.78
C GLY A 384 1.18 14.88 -4.89
N SER A 385 0.12 15.42 -5.48
CA SER A 385 -0.85 16.29 -4.79
C SER A 385 -1.53 15.63 -3.58
N LYS A 386 -1.85 14.33 -3.65
CA LYS A 386 -2.43 13.56 -2.53
C LYS A 386 -1.46 13.44 -1.35
N PHE A 387 -0.18 13.17 -1.62
CA PHE A 387 0.87 13.18 -0.60
C PHE A 387 1.00 14.55 0.04
N HIS A 388 1.05 15.61 -0.76
CA HIS A 388 1.19 16.96 -0.24
C HIS A 388 -0.02 17.39 0.60
N GLU A 389 -1.25 17.08 0.17
CA GLU A 389 -2.45 17.36 0.96
C GLU A 389 -2.48 16.58 2.28
N THR A 390 -2.07 15.32 2.25
CA THR A 390 -1.90 14.49 3.47
C THR A 390 -0.84 15.10 4.40
N LYS A 391 0.26 15.62 3.84
CA LYS A 391 1.31 16.31 4.60
C LYS A 391 0.79 17.54 5.36
N LEU A 392 -0.12 18.31 4.77
CA LEU A 392 -0.68 19.50 5.44
C LEU A 392 -1.35 19.13 6.76
N LEU A 393 -2.12 18.03 6.78
CA LEU A 393 -2.79 17.56 7.98
C LEU A 393 -1.83 16.92 8.99
N THR A 394 -0.90 16.11 8.52
CA THR A 394 0.01 15.37 9.42
C THR A 394 1.02 16.30 10.11
N LEU A 395 1.54 17.32 9.42
CA LEU A 395 2.35 18.38 10.03
C LEU A 395 1.57 19.17 11.09
N PHE A 396 0.28 19.42 10.87
CA PHE A 396 -0.59 20.04 11.86
C PHE A 396 -0.75 19.15 13.10
N THR A 397 -1.12 17.88 12.93
CA THR A 397 -1.35 16.96 14.06
C THR A 397 -0.10 16.75 14.93
N ARG A 398 1.09 16.86 14.33
CA ARG A 398 2.38 16.80 15.05
C ARG A 398 2.56 17.93 16.07
N VAL A 399 2.11 19.14 15.75
CA VAL A 399 2.26 20.32 16.64
C VAL A 399 1.01 20.60 17.49
N ALA A 400 -0.15 20.07 17.11
CA ALA A 400 -1.41 20.22 17.81
C ALA A 400 -1.53 19.29 19.03
N LYS A 401 -0.58 19.37 19.97
CA LYS A 401 -0.50 18.45 21.14
C LYS A 401 -1.80 18.37 21.94
N ASP A 402 -2.49 19.50 22.09
CA ASP A 402 -3.75 19.60 22.83
C ASP A 402 -4.91 18.83 22.18
N LEU A 403 -4.81 18.44 20.91
CA LEU A 403 -5.80 17.62 20.21
C LEU A 403 -5.92 16.20 20.79
N THR A 404 -4.91 15.74 21.51
CA THR A 404 -4.83 14.36 22.02
C THR A 404 -5.68 14.10 23.27
N LYS A 405 -6.32 15.13 23.84
CA LYS A 405 -7.14 15.01 25.05
C LYS A 405 -8.42 15.84 24.99
N THR A 406 -9.21 15.59 23.95
CA THR A 406 -10.39 16.41 23.63
C THR A 406 -11.72 15.66 23.74
N GLU A 407 -12.75 16.38 24.16
CA GLU A 407 -14.15 15.96 24.06
C GLU A 407 -14.86 16.61 22.89
N ARG A 408 -15.84 15.88 22.32
CA ARG A 408 -16.54 16.28 21.09
C ARG A 408 -17.87 16.99 21.37
N GLY A 409 -18.05 18.18 20.80
CA GLY A 409 -19.31 18.93 20.71
C GLY A 409 -19.75 19.19 19.25
N THR A 410 -20.99 19.64 19.04
CA THR A 410 -21.50 20.02 17.70
C THR A 410 -22.33 21.30 17.73
N GLY A 411 -22.48 21.96 16.57
CA GLY A 411 -23.47 23.05 16.40
C GLY A 411 -22.92 24.48 16.45
N TYR A 412 -21.75 24.72 15.85
CA TYR A 412 -20.99 25.96 16.00
C TYR A 412 -21.00 26.89 14.76
N THR A 413 -21.83 26.64 13.76
CA THR A 413 -21.84 27.38 12.48
C THR A 413 -23.11 28.20 12.27
N THR A 414 -22.99 29.31 11.55
CA THR A 414 -24.13 30.15 11.12
C THR A 414 -24.80 29.67 9.83
N ASN A 415 -24.22 28.72 9.10
CA ASN A 415 -24.76 28.19 7.84
C ASN A 415 -25.11 26.70 7.99
N SER A 416 -26.38 26.36 7.75
CA SER A 416 -26.88 24.98 7.86
C SER A 416 -26.35 24.02 6.78
N ALA A 417 -25.76 24.54 5.70
CA ALA A 417 -25.06 23.73 4.70
C ALA A 417 -23.71 23.22 5.22
N ILE A 418 -23.20 23.79 6.31
CA ILE A 418 -21.96 23.40 6.99
C ILE A 418 -22.30 22.66 8.28
N THR A 419 -21.48 21.68 8.64
CA THR A 419 -21.46 21.07 9.97
C THR A 419 -20.10 21.29 10.59
N VAL A 420 -20.08 21.46 11.92
CA VAL A 420 -18.84 21.68 12.69
C VAL A 420 -18.84 20.82 13.93
N SER A 421 -17.74 20.10 14.11
CA SER A 421 -17.40 19.42 15.36
C SER A 421 -16.38 20.27 16.10
N GLU A 422 -16.68 20.58 17.37
CA GLU A 422 -15.70 21.15 18.29
C GLU A 422 -15.04 20.01 19.05
N LEU A 423 -13.72 19.99 19.07
CA LEU A 423 -12.92 19.14 19.93
C LEU A 423 -12.25 20.04 20.95
N ARG A 424 -12.72 20.00 22.20
CA ARG A 424 -12.25 20.87 23.27
C ARG A 424 -11.38 20.09 24.24
N ASN A 425 -10.16 20.55 24.44
CA ASN A 425 -9.24 19.96 25.40
C ASN A 425 -9.76 20.18 26.82
N VAL A 426 -9.83 19.09 27.59
CA VAL A 426 -10.44 19.08 28.93
C VAL A 426 -9.55 19.73 30.00
N ASP A 427 -8.25 19.85 29.77
CA ASP A 427 -7.29 20.36 30.74
C ASP A 427 -7.04 21.87 30.59
N ASN A 428 -6.99 22.37 29.35
CA ASN A 428 -6.52 23.72 29.06
C ASN A 428 -7.43 24.57 28.17
N ASN A 429 -8.60 24.05 27.79
CA ASN A 429 -9.63 24.75 27.02
C ASN A 429 -9.24 25.12 25.57
N ALA A 430 -8.06 24.70 25.07
CA ALA A 430 -7.75 24.75 23.65
C ALA A 430 -8.82 23.99 22.86
N ALA A 431 -9.22 24.51 21.70
CA ALA A 431 -10.25 23.86 20.90
C ALA A 431 -9.96 23.87 19.40
N PHE A 432 -10.46 22.82 18.75
CA PHE A 432 -10.31 22.55 17.33
C PHE A 432 -11.69 22.41 16.71
N TYR A 433 -11.97 23.18 15.67
CA TYR A 433 -13.25 23.21 14.98
C TYR A 433 -13.07 22.64 13.59
N ILE A 434 -13.54 21.41 13.40
CA ILE A 434 -13.46 20.75 12.11
C ILE A 434 -14.75 21.06 11.36
N ALA A 435 -14.64 21.88 10.32
CA ALA A 435 -15.76 22.33 9.51
C ALA A 435 -15.75 21.64 8.14
N ARG A 436 -16.92 21.18 7.71
CA ARG A 436 -17.15 20.60 6.37
C ARG A 436 -18.59 20.78 5.93
N HIS A 437 -18.89 20.46 4.68
CA HIS A 437 -20.27 20.36 4.21
C HIS A 437 -21.06 19.33 5.04
N ALA A 438 -22.29 19.69 5.41
CA ALA A 438 -23.23 18.80 6.11
C ALA A 438 -23.55 17.57 5.25
N TYR A 439 -23.79 17.78 3.96
CA TYR A 439 -23.77 16.73 2.94
C TYR A 439 -22.37 16.70 2.30
N SER A 440 -21.52 15.77 2.75
CA SER A 440 -20.10 15.73 2.36
C SER A 440 -19.84 15.61 0.84
N PRO A 441 -20.73 15.02 0.01
CA PRO A 441 -20.58 15.06 -1.45
C PRO A 441 -20.84 16.41 -2.13
N SER A 442 -21.27 17.45 -1.38
CA SER A 442 -21.52 18.77 -1.96
C SER A 442 -20.28 19.32 -2.66
N ASN A 443 -20.51 19.90 -3.83
CA ASN A 443 -19.49 20.59 -4.64
C ASN A 443 -19.65 22.12 -4.62
N THR A 444 -20.48 22.66 -3.72
CA THR A 444 -20.73 24.09 -3.60
C THR A 444 -19.61 24.80 -2.85
N ASN A 445 -19.48 26.11 -3.05
CA ASN A 445 -18.66 26.97 -2.22
C ASN A 445 -19.57 27.65 -1.19
N GLU A 446 -19.40 27.30 0.08
CA GLU A 446 -20.23 27.78 1.17
C GLU A 446 -19.48 28.79 2.03
N ALA A 447 -20.16 29.89 2.34
CA ALA A 447 -19.69 30.90 3.27
C ALA A 447 -20.35 30.72 4.64
N PHE A 448 -19.59 30.85 5.72
CA PHE A 448 -20.12 30.77 7.09
C PHE A 448 -19.29 31.58 8.08
N LYS A 449 -19.86 31.79 9.27
CA LYS A 449 -19.12 32.23 10.46
C LYS A 449 -19.17 31.14 11.52
N LEU A 450 -18.17 31.13 12.38
CA LEU A 450 -18.03 30.17 13.46
C LEU A 450 -18.28 30.87 14.80
N SER A 451 -19.19 30.31 15.61
CA SER A 451 -19.37 30.71 17.01
C SER A 451 -18.41 29.91 17.87
N VAL A 452 -17.46 30.58 18.51
CA VAL A 452 -16.38 29.95 19.28
C VAL A 452 -16.36 30.43 20.71
N ASN A 453 -15.85 29.60 21.60
CA ASN A 453 -15.50 29.99 22.97
C ASN A 453 -13.98 30.02 23.12
N THR A 454 -13.46 31.19 23.50
CA THR A 454 -12.03 31.42 23.72
C THR A 454 -11.74 31.75 25.18
N SER A 455 -10.45 31.79 25.56
CA SER A 455 -10.00 32.31 26.85
C SER A 455 -10.41 33.77 27.12
N GLN A 456 -10.77 34.53 26.09
CA GLN A 456 -11.26 35.93 26.21
C GLN A 456 -12.78 36.05 26.02
N GLY A 457 -13.50 34.93 26.05
CA GLY A 457 -14.96 34.88 25.95
C GLY A 457 -15.47 34.34 24.61
N ALA A 458 -16.79 34.38 24.47
CA ALA A 458 -17.48 33.90 23.27
C ALA A 458 -17.35 34.92 22.13
N LEU A 459 -17.00 34.45 20.94
CA LEU A 459 -16.82 35.25 19.73
C LEU A 459 -17.56 34.62 18.55
N THR A 460 -17.88 35.44 17.56
CA THR A 460 -18.26 34.97 16.22
C THR A 460 -17.16 35.39 15.26
N ILE A 461 -16.46 34.41 14.69
CA ILE A 461 -15.29 34.63 13.82
C ILE A 461 -15.62 34.30 12.35
N PRO A 462 -15.09 35.05 11.36
CA PRO A 462 -14.21 36.20 11.52
C PRO A 462 -14.93 37.42 12.13
N GLN A 463 -14.23 38.19 12.95
CA GLN A 463 -14.69 39.42 13.59
C GLN A 463 -14.65 40.63 12.65
N TYR A 464 -13.58 40.78 11.86
CA TYR A 464 -13.40 41.89 10.91
C TYR A 464 -13.61 41.45 9.46
N GLY A 465 -13.35 40.17 9.15
CA GLY A 465 -13.64 39.54 7.87
C GLY A 465 -15.14 39.25 7.63
N SER A 466 -15.47 38.99 6.35
CA SER A 466 -16.84 38.69 5.92
C SER A 466 -17.30 37.30 6.33
N SER A 467 -16.55 36.25 5.96
CA SER A 467 -16.90 34.85 6.21
C SER A 467 -15.71 33.93 5.95
N ILE A 468 -15.74 32.75 6.56
CA ILE A 468 -14.91 31.60 6.15
C ILE A 468 -15.56 30.99 4.90
N ALA A 469 -14.75 30.61 3.92
CA ALA A 469 -15.19 29.88 2.74
C ALA A 469 -14.77 28.40 2.83
N ILE A 470 -15.64 27.47 2.41
CA ILE A 470 -15.28 26.06 2.18
C ILE A 470 -15.80 25.68 0.81
N ASN A 471 -14.88 25.32 -0.09
CA ASN A 471 -15.22 24.81 -1.41
C ASN A 471 -15.71 23.35 -1.35
N GLY A 472 -16.24 22.87 -2.46
CA GLY A 472 -16.69 21.50 -2.64
C GLY A 472 -15.64 20.48 -2.21
N HIS A 473 -16.08 19.38 -1.59
CA HIS A 473 -15.23 18.24 -1.21
C HIS A 473 -14.06 18.61 -0.28
N GLN A 474 -14.18 19.70 0.48
CA GLN A 474 -13.15 20.13 1.43
C GLN A 474 -13.67 20.22 2.87
N ALA A 475 -12.72 20.13 3.79
CA ALA A 475 -12.87 20.36 5.21
C ALA A 475 -11.72 21.25 5.70
N LYS A 476 -11.91 21.95 6.83
CA LYS A 476 -10.90 22.81 7.47
C LYS A 476 -10.80 22.50 8.96
N VAL A 477 -9.58 22.58 9.51
CA VAL A 477 -9.34 22.55 10.96
C VAL A 477 -9.01 23.95 11.46
N LEU A 478 -9.99 24.58 12.12
CA LEU A 478 -9.86 25.92 12.69
C LEU A 478 -9.56 25.82 14.18
N VAL A 479 -8.88 26.80 14.77
CA VAL A 479 -8.38 26.66 16.16
C VAL A 479 -8.72 27.86 17.03
N THR A 480 -8.88 27.61 18.33
CA THR A 480 -8.91 28.63 19.37
C THR A 480 -8.02 28.24 20.54
N ASP A 481 -7.44 29.24 21.18
CA ASP A 481 -6.49 29.08 22.27
C ASP A 481 -5.33 28.10 21.93
N PHE A 482 -4.94 28.05 20.65
CA PHE A 482 -3.85 27.19 20.16
C PHE A 482 -2.51 27.79 20.57
N ARG A 483 -1.78 27.08 21.43
CA ARG A 483 -0.47 27.51 21.91
C ARG A 483 0.62 27.18 20.90
N PHE A 484 1.50 28.15 20.69
CA PHE A 484 2.71 27.97 19.89
C PHE A 484 3.84 28.72 20.60
N GLY A 485 4.74 27.97 21.25
CA GLY A 485 5.70 28.57 22.19
C GLY A 485 5.00 29.29 23.35
N GLU A 486 5.43 30.51 23.65
CA GLU A 486 4.84 31.36 24.70
C GLU A 486 3.63 32.17 24.20
N LYS A 487 3.30 32.06 22.91
CA LYS A 487 2.17 32.77 22.28
C LYS A 487 0.96 31.87 22.13
N THR A 488 -0.18 32.50 21.86
CA THR A 488 -1.44 31.79 21.61
C THR A 488 -2.17 32.42 20.44
N LEU A 489 -2.66 31.59 19.52
CA LEU A 489 -3.71 31.99 18.59
C LEU A 489 -5.02 31.99 19.38
N LEU A 490 -5.50 33.17 19.78
CA LEU A 490 -6.79 33.28 20.45
C LEU A 490 -7.88 32.64 19.59
N TYR A 491 -7.83 32.94 18.29
CA TYR A 491 -8.48 32.17 17.25
C TYR A 491 -7.71 32.28 15.92
N SER A 492 -7.96 31.33 15.03
CA SER A 492 -7.55 31.41 13.63
C SER A 492 -8.57 30.76 12.71
N THR A 493 -9.00 31.47 11.67
CA THR A 493 -9.75 30.92 10.54
C THR A 493 -8.84 30.42 9.42
N VAL A 494 -7.53 30.60 9.58
CA VAL A 494 -6.46 30.13 8.71
C VAL A 494 -5.94 28.81 9.29
N GLU A 495 -5.72 27.79 8.46
CA GLU A 495 -5.26 26.49 8.98
C GLU A 495 -3.79 26.60 9.42
N VAL A 496 -3.49 26.10 10.62
CA VAL A 496 -2.11 25.98 11.09
C VAL A 496 -1.45 24.84 10.34
N LEU A 497 -0.32 25.11 9.69
CA LEU A 497 0.51 24.07 9.10
C LEU A 497 1.50 23.50 10.12
N SER A 498 2.26 24.37 10.78
CA SER A 498 3.23 24.01 11.81
C SER A 498 3.74 25.27 12.55
N TYR A 499 4.59 25.11 13.57
CA TYR A 499 5.38 26.21 14.14
C TYR A 499 6.78 25.72 14.57
N THR A 500 7.73 26.64 14.66
CA THR A 500 9.08 26.42 15.18
C THR A 500 9.46 27.53 16.15
N ILE A 501 10.41 27.26 17.06
CA ILE A 501 10.98 28.23 17.99
C ILE A 501 12.47 28.39 17.63
N LEU A 502 12.83 29.55 17.09
CA LEU A 502 14.17 29.87 16.63
C LEU A 502 14.75 30.99 17.49
N ASP A 503 15.86 30.71 18.17
CA ASP A 503 16.53 31.67 19.08
C ASP A 503 15.58 32.28 20.14
N GLY A 504 14.60 31.48 20.60
CA GLY A 504 13.59 31.90 21.58
C GLY A 504 12.43 32.70 20.98
N GLN A 505 12.33 32.81 19.65
CA GLN A 505 11.26 33.51 18.95
C GLN A 505 10.38 32.55 18.15
N GLU A 506 9.07 32.76 18.20
CA GLU A 506 8.11 31.91 17.49
C GLU A 506 8.01 32.24 16.00
N VAL A 507 8.03 31.21 15.16
CA VAL A 507 7.67 31.31 13.74
C VAL A 507 6.54 30.33 13.47
N ILE A 508 5.35 30.85 13.18
CA ILE A 508 4.16 30.03 12.86
C ILE A 508 3.88 30.04 11.37
N ALA A 509 3.65 28.86 10.78
CA ALA A 509 3.25 28.70 9.39
C ALA A 509 1.73 28.46 9.32
N LEU A 510 1.04 29.31 8.58
CA LEU A 510 -0.40 29.26 8.35
C LEU A 510 -0.67 29.18 6.85
N TRP A 511 -1.75 28.51 6.45
CA TRP A 511 -2.07 28.38 5.03
C TRP A 511 -3.56 28.49 4.73
N LEU A 512 -3.86 28.97 3.52
CA LEU A 512 -5.19 29.02 2.91
C LEU A 512 -5.10 28.77 1.40
N PRO A 513 -6.16 28.28 0.75
CA PRO A 513 -6.27 28.33 -0.71
C PRO A 513 -6.18 29.76 -1.25
N GLU A 514 -5.62 29.91 -2.46
CA GLU A 514 -5.59 31.21 -3.14
C GLU A 514 -7.00 31.78 -3.33
N GLY A 515 -7.16 33.07 -3.04
CA GLY A 515 -8.43 33.79 -3.14
C GLY A 515 -9.33 33.70 -1.91
N GLU A 516 -9.01 32.85 -0.93
CA GLU A 516 -9.76 32.81 0.33
C GLU A 516 -9.31 33.91 1.31
N ALA A 517 -10.26 34.42 2.07
CA ALA A 517 -10.02 35.40 3.13
C ALA A 517 -9.79 34.68 4.48
N GLY A 518 -8.75 35.10 5.19
CA GLY A 518 -8.32 34.56 6.48
C GLY A 518 -8.21 35.64 7.54
N GLU A 519 -8.45 35.25 8.79
CA GLU A 519 -8.29 36.10 9.96
C GLU A 519 -7.75 35.30 11.14
N PHE A 520 -6.79 35.87 11.87
CA PHE A 520 -6.26 35.25 13.09
C PHE A 520 -5.81 36.31 14.10
N THR A 521 -5.91 35.97 15.38
CA THR A 521 -5.51 36.85 16.49
C THR A 521 -4.39 36.21 17.30
N VAL A 522 -3.26 36.89 17.40
CA VAL A 522 -2.11 36.46 18.21
C VAL A 522 -2.10 37.22 19.54
N THR A 523 -1.98 36.52 20.66
CA THR A 523 -1.79 37.10 21.99
C THR A 523 -0.31 37.28 22.33
N GLY A 524 -0.01 38.19 23.26
CA GLY A 524 1.36 38.50 23.70
C GLY A 524 2.10 39.54 22.85
N VAL A 525 1.48 39.98 21.75
CA VAL A 525 1.97 41.02 20.84
C VAL A 525 0.83 41.97 20.50
N ASN A 526 1.12 43.22 20.14
CA ASN A 526 0.09 44.21 19.80
C ASN A 526 0.36 44.92 18.46
N SER A 527 1.29 44.42 17.66
CA SER A 527 1.64 44.97 16.37
C SER A 527 1.83 43.87 15.35
N ALA A 528 1.57 44.17 14.09
CA ALA A 528 1.92 43.29 12.98
C ALA A 528 2.24 44.13 11.74
N LYS A 529 3.18 43.67 10.92
CA LYS A 529 3.55 44.35 9.69
C LYS A 529 3.99 43.34 8.63
N LEU A 530 3.57 43.57 7.39
CA LEU A 530 4.13 42.85 6.24
C LEU A 530 5.63 43.15 6.08
N ILE A 531 6.40 42.10 5.83
CA ILE A 531 7.79 42.21 5.37
C ILE A 531 7.77 42.23 3.84
N GLY A 532 8.28 43.30 3.24
CA GLY A 532 8.19 43.55 1.79
C GLY A 532 6.74 43.82 1.33
N ASP A 533 6.49 43.59 0.04
CA ASP A 533 5.16 43.81 -0.57
C ASP A 533 4.17 42.68 -0.26
N GLY A 534 4.68 41.48 0.10
CA GLY A 534 3.89 40.28 0.40
C GLY A 534 3.10 39.71 -0.80
N ASN A 535 2.61 38.48 -0.63
CA ASN A 535 1.71 37.78 -1.56
C ASN A 535 0.30 37.67 -0.95
N VAL A 536 -0.29 38.82 -0.63
CA VAL A 536 -1.65 38.94 -0.07
C VAL A 536 -2.41 40.12 -0.68
N ALA A 537 -3.73 40.11 -0.55
CA ALA A 537 -4.61 41.27 -0.76
C ALA A 537 -5.31 41.63 0.56
N ASP A 538 -5.86 42.84 0.62
CA ASP A 538 -6.70 43.30 1.74
C ASP A 538 -6.08 43.07 3.13
N PHE A 539 -4.76 43.23 3.23
CA PHE A 539 -4.03 43.03 4.47
C PHE A 539 -4.34 44.15 5.46
N ASN A 540 -5.03 43.81 6.53
CA ASN A 540 -5.46 44.71 7.59
C ASN A 540 -4.96 44.21 8.95
N VAL A 541 -4.54 45.15 9.79
CA VAL A 541 -4.04 44.89 11.14
C VAL A 541 -4.90 45.66 12.14
N TYR A 542 -5.38 44.95 13.15
CA TYR A 542 -6.22 45.50 14.23
C TYR A 542 -5.52 45.26 15.58
N PRO A 543 -4.73 46.22 16.07
CA PRO A 543 -4.10 46.17 17.38
C PRO A 543 -5.13 46.19 18.52
N GLY A 544 -4.97 45.29 19.48
CA GLY A 544 -5.60 45.36 20.80
C GLY A 544 -4.59 45.74 21.89
N GLU A 545 -4.98 45.60 23.16
CA GLU A 545 -4.11 45.96 24.29
C GLU A 545 -2.90 45.02 24.43
N SER A 546 -3.12 43.72 24.27
CA SER A 546 -2.11 42.65 24.40
C SER A 546 -2.26 41.55 23.32
N ASN A 547 -2.98 41.86 22.26
CA ASN A 547 -3.16 41.00 21.10
C ASN A 547 -3.15 41.82 19.81
N VAL A 548 -3.00 41.15 18.67
CA VAL A 548 -3.16 41.75 17.34
C VAL A 548 -3.95 40.81 16.47
N THR A 549 -4.96 41.34 15.77
CA THR A 549 -5.71 40.59 14.75
C THR A 549 -5.22 40.97 13.37
N ILE A 550 -4.97 39.98 12.53
CA ILE A 550 -4.55 40.14 11.13
C ILE A 550 -5.64 39.53 10.25
N ALA A 551 -6.14 40.29 9.29
CA ALA A 551 -7.08 39.83 8.28
C ALA A 551 -6.51 40.09 6.88
N TYR A 552 -6.66 39.13 5.97
CA TYR A 552 -6.12 39.22 4.62
C TYR A 552 -6.82 38.28 3.64
N THR A 553 -6.62 38.49 2.34
CA THR A 553 -6.97 37.56 1.27
C THR A 553 -5.70 36.91 0.73
N GLN A 554 -5.63 35.58 0.74
CA GLN A 554 -4.44 34.84 0.30
C GLN A 554 -4.23 35.01 -1.21
N LYS A 555 -3.00 35.35 -1.63
CA LYS A 555 -2.57 35.20 -3.03
C LYS A 555 -1.54 34.08 -3.12
N LYS A 556 -1.27 33.63 -4.34
CA LYS A 556 -0.22 32.64 -4.62
C LYS A 556 1.15 33.08 -4.09
N GLY A 557 1.83 32.21 -3.36
CA GLY A 557 3.18 32.39 -2.84
C GLY A 557 3.26 32.39 -1.32
N ILE A 558 4.43 32.83 -0.83
CA ILE A 558 4.76 32.97 0.60
C ILE A 558 4.72 34.44 1.00
N THR A 559 4.18 34.74 2.18
CA THR A 559 4.17 36.08 2.77
C THR A 559 4.68 36.03 4.20
N LEU A 560 5.55 36.95 4.58
CA LEU A 560 6.04 37.06 5.96
C LEU A 560 5.40 38.25 6.66
N VAL A 561 4.95 38.02 7.89
CA VAL A 561 4.43 39.03 8.79
C VAL A 561 5.29 39.07 10.04
N ASP A 562 5.86 40.23 10.33
CA ASP A 562 6.56 40.54 11.59
C ASP A 562 5.53 40.90 12.67
N LEU A 563 5.61 40.28 13.84
CA LEU A 563 4.74 40.55 15.00
C LEU A 563 5.30 41.63 15.95
N GLY A 564 6.46 42.20 15.62
CA GLY A 564 7.05 43.37 16.28
C GLY A 564 7.93 43.08 17.50
N ASP A 565 8.03 41.82 17.92
CA ASP A 565 8.90 41.37 19.02
C ASP A 565 9.98 40.38 18.57
N GLY A 566 10.10 40.13 17.26
CA GLY A 566 10.99 39.15 16.66
C GLY A 566 10.27 37.90 16.16
N SER A 567 9.06 37.62 16.65
CA SER A 567 8.23 36.52 16.18
C SER A 567 7.56 36.81 14.85
N ARG A 568 7.23 35.76 14.09
CA ARG A 568 6.74 35.88 12.72
C ARG A 568 5.59 34.93 12.41
N ALA A 569 4.71 35.35 11.51
CA ALA A 569 3.77 34.47 10.81
C ALA A 569 4.18 34.33 9.34
N VAL A 570 4.17 33.09 8.84
CA VAL A 570 4.43 32.72 7.44
C VAL A 570 3.09 32.31 6.83
N LEU A 571 2.58 33.11 5.90
CA LEU A 571 1.30 32.87 5.23
C LEU A 571 1.56 32.23 3.87
N LEU A 572 0.92 31.10 3.61
CA LEU A 572 1.15 30.27 2.43
C LEU A 572 -0.16 30.04 1.66
N ASP A 573 -0.11 30.14 0.34
CA ASP A 573 -1.14 29.49 -0.47
C ASP A 573 -0.96 27.96 -0.49
N ARG A 574 -1.97 27.21 -0.93
CA ARG A 574 -1.90 25.74 -1.02
C ARG A 574 -0.67 25.24 -1.78
N SER A 575 -0.31 25.85 -2.92
CA SER A 575 0.83 25.40 -3.72
C SER A 575 2.17 25.67 -3.02
N ALA A 576 2.30 26.79 -2.30
CA ALA A 576 3.47 27.05 -1.45
C ALA A 576 3.52 26.11 -0.23
N ALA A 577 2.38 25.81 0.39
CA ALA A 577 2.29 24.89 1.52
C ALA A 577 2.67 23.44 1.14
N TYR A 578 2.31 23.01 -0.08
CA TYR A 578 2.74 21.71 -0.61
C TYR A 578 4.26 21.56 -0.69
N LEU A 579 5.01 22.65 -0.92
CA LEU A 579 6.48 22.66 -0.97
C LEU A 579 7.12 23.26 0.29
N PHE A 580 6.37 23.32 1.39
CA PHE A 580 6.86 23.70 2.71
C PHE A 580 7.20 22.45 3.52
N TRP A 581 8.36 22.44 4.15
CA TRP A 581 8.92 21.30 4.88
C TRP A 581 9.34 21.69 6.28
N VAL A 582 9.18 20.75 7.22
CA VAL A 582 9.49 20.93 8.63
C VAL A 582 10.42 19.80 9.09
N PRO A 583 11.66 19.73 8.59
CA PRO A 583 12.63 18.73 9.02
C PRO A 583 12.99 18.94 10.50
N VAL A 584 13.25 17.83 11.18
CA VAL A 584 13.66 17.77 12.58
C VAL A 584 15.18 17.66 12.63
N LEU A 585 15.79 18.32 13.61
CA LEU A 585 17.25 18.37 13.84
C LEU A 585 17.76 17.18 14.68
N ASP A 586 16.86 16.35 15.18
CA ASP A 586 17.13 15.12 15.92
C ASP A 586 16.08 14.04 15.58
N ASN A 587 16.23 12.89 16.22
CA ASN A 587 15.41 11.70 15.96
C ASN A 587 14.26 11.55 16.96
N ASP A 588 13.83 12.64 17.61
CA ASP A 588 12.66 12.60 18.49
C ASP A 588 11.38 12.40 17.64
N PRO A 589 10.61 11.31 17.86
CA PRO A 589 9.35 11.09 17.14
C PRO A 589 8.29 12.16 17.44
N PHE A 590 8.37 12.87 18.57
CA PHE A 590 7.49 13.99 18.89
C PHE A 590 7.89 15.30 18.20
N ALA A 591 9.08 15.36 17.60
CA ALA A 591 9.56 16.48 16.78
C ALA A 591 9.36 17.86 17.46
N PRO A 592 10.00 18.11 18.62
CA PRO A 592 9.76 19.30 19.41
C PRO A 592 10.06 20.58 18.61
N ALA A 593 9.22 21.61 18.76
CA ALA A 593 9.24 22.81 17.91
C ALA A 593 10.55 23.63 17.98
N ASN A 594 11.33 23.50 19.06
CA ASN A 594 12.66 24.12 19.19
C ASN A 594 13.79 23.28 18.57
N LYS A 595 13.45 22.15 17.95
CA LYS A 595 14.34 21.24 17.22
C LYS A 595 13.91 21.06 15.78
N THR A 596 13.07 21.94 15.26
CA THR A 596 12.68 21.94 13.85
C THR A 596 13.18 23.20 13.16
N VAL A 597 13.34 23.14 11.84
CA VAL A 597 13.55 24.31 10.98
C VAL A 597 12.50 24.29 9.89
N PHE A 598 12.27 25.44 9.24
CA PHE A 598 11.39 25.49 8.08
C PHE A 598 12.18 25.64 6.80
N VAL A 599 11.77 24.91 5.77
CA VAL A 599 12.35 24.97 4.43
C VAL A 599 11.23 25.03 3.41
N GLN A 600 11.16 26.10 2.63
CA GLN A 600 10.20 26.27 1.55
C GLN A 600 10.93 26.19 0.21
N GLY A 601 10.37 25.44 -0.75
CA GLY A 601 10.82 25.43 -2.15
C GLY A 601 11.11 24.03 -2.72
N PRO A 602 12.02 23.23 -2.13
CA PRO A 602 12.47 21.96 -2.72
C PRO A 602 11.34 20.95 -2.96
N TYR A 603 11.59 20.01 -3.88
CA TYR A 603 10.72 18.86 -4.12
C TYR A 603 10.57 17.98 -2.87
N LEU A 604 11.65 17.74 -2.13
CA LEU A 604 11.65 16.99 -0.87
C LEU A 604 12.79 17.46 0.02
N VAL A 605 12.55 17.55 1.33
CA VAL A 605 13.61 17.68 2.34
C VAL A 605 13.56 16.45 3.25
N ARG A 606 14.60 15.62 3.16
CA ARG A 606 14.70 14.33 3.88
C ARG A 606 15.18 14.54 5.31
N HIS A 607 16.22 15.34 5.49
CA HIS A 607 16.85 15.52 6.78
C HIS A 607 17.46 16.92 6.94
N ALA A 608 17.58 17.36 8.19
CA ALA A 608 18.30 18.56 8.58
C ALA A 608 19.18 18.25 9.80
N ALA A 609 20.42 18.74 9.79
CA ALA A 609 21.33 18.62 10.92
C ALA A 609 22.06 19.93 11.16
N PHE A 610 22.23 20.30 12.42
CA PHE A 610 23.07 21.43 12.80
C PHE A 610 24.50 20.95 13.08
N ASN A 611 25.48 21.47 12.34
CA ASN A 611 26.89 21.24 12.60
C ASN A 611 27.44 22.34 13.52
N GLU A 612 27.69 21.98 14.78
CA GLU A 612 28.17 22.89 15.82
C GLU A 612 29.55 23.48 15.51
N THR A 613 30.48 22.68 14.99
CA THR A 613 31.88 23.11 14.77
C THR A 613 31.98 24.13 13.63
N GLY A 614 31.15 24.00 12.60
CA GLY A 614 31.07 24.92 11.46
C GLY A 614 30.01 26.01 11.58
N ARG A 615 29.14 25.94 12.60
CA ARG A 615 27.89 26.71 12.72
C ARG A 615 27.10 26.69 11.41
N SER A 616 26.91 25.52 10.81
CA SER A 616 26.22 25.40 9.52
C SER A 616 25.02 24.48 9.62
N LEU A 617 23.94 24.84 8.92
CA LEU A 617 22.78 23.95 8.75
C LEU A 617 23.00 23.08 7.52
N ALA A 618 23.09 21.77 7.73
CA ALA A 618 23.10 20.80 6.66
C ALA A 618 21.68 20.35 6.33
N LEU A 619 21.28 20.53 5.08
CA LEU A 619 20.03 20.05 4.52
C LEU A 619 20.35 18.95 3.50
N SER A 620 19.56 17.88 3.52
CA SER A 620 19.58 16.86 2.50
C SER A 620 18.17 16.64 1.96
N GLY A 621 18.07 16.48 0.65
CA GLY A 621 16.79 16.27 0.00
C GLY A 621 16.94 16.09 -1.50
N ASP A 622 15.82 16.31 -2.19
CA ASP A 622 15.72 16.10 -3.63
C ASP A 622 15.20 17.36 -4.32
N ALA A 623 15.62 17.56 -5.56
CA ALA A 623 15.12 18.64 -6.42
C ALA A 623 14.81 18.10 -7.81
N ASP A 624 13.61 18.40 -8.30
CA ASP A 624 13.10 18.11 -9.63
C ASP A 624 13.52 19.18 -10.65
N GLN A 625 13.81 20.39 -10.17
CA GLN A 625 14.26 21.52 -10.97
C GLN A 625 15.09 22.50 -10.14
N GLU A 626 15.77 23.41 -10.83
CA GLU A 626 16.47 24.52 -10.19
C GLU A 626 15.47 25.38 -9.39
N THR A 627 15.73 25.56 -8.10
CA THR A 627 14.76 26.16 -7.19
C THR A 627 15.43 27.14 -6.22
N THR A 628 14.78 28.28 -5.97
CA THR A 628 15.13 29.15 -4.85
C THR A 628 14.46 28.63 -3.59
N ILE A 629 15.26 28.38 -2.55
CA ILE A 629 14.79 27.91 -1.25
C ILE A 629 14.77 29.05 -0.24
N THR A 630 13.77 29.04 0.64
CA THR A 630 13.70 29.92 1.81
C THR A 630 13.80 29.08 3.08
N VAL A 631 14.79 29.36 3.92
CA VAL A 631 15.09 28.59 5.13
C VAL A 631 14.92 29.47 6.36
N PHE A 632 14.17 28.99 7.35
CA PHE A 632 14.01 29.62 8.65
C PHE A 632 14.79 28.80 9.67
N ALA A 633 15.88 29.37 10.18
CA ALA A 633 16.81 28.70 11.08
C ALA A 633 17.47 29.72 12.03
N SER A 634 18.18 29.23 13.05
CA SER A 634 18.88 30.08 14.01
C SER A 634 19.78 31.12 13.32
N GLU A 635 19.75 32.36 13.79
CA GLU A 635 20.65 33.44 13.33
C GLU A 635 22.12 33.12 13.60
N SER A 636 22.40 32.18 14.51
CA SER A 636 23.78 31.78 14.81
C SER A 636 24.46 31.05 13.64
N ILE A 637 23.70 30.57 12.65
CA ILE A 637 24.27 29.86 11.51
C ILE A 637 25.08 30.81 10.60
N CYS A 638 26.19 30.28 10.09
CA CYS A 638 27.13 30.96 9.20
C CYS A 638 26.99 30.51 7.73
N GLY A 639 26.20 29.47 7.46
CA GLY A 639 25.96 28.97 6.11
C GLY A 639 25.03 27.76 6.09
N ILE A 640 24.60 27.43 4.88
CA ILE A 640 23.73 26.29 4.59
C ILE A 640 24.46 25.38 3.60
N THR A 641 24.35 24.06 3.79
CA THR A 641 24.75 23.09 2.77
C THR A 641 23.52 22.33 2.28
N TRP A 642 23.47 22.02 0.99
CA TRP A 642 22.48 21.14 0.38
C TRP A 642 23.20 19.94 -0.22
N ASN A 643 22.82 18.73 0.20
CA ASN A 643 23.41 17.47 -0.28
C ASN A 643 24.96 17.49 -0.19
N GLY A 644 25.49 18.01 0.92
CA GLY A 644 26.93 18.16 1.17
C GLY A 644 27.61 19.35 0.49
N LYS A 645 26.96 20.04 -0.46
CA LYS A 645 27.52 21.22 -1.14
C LYS A 645 27.15 22.50 -0.39
N LYS A 646 28.13 23.39 -0.17
CA LYS A 646 27.88 24.72 0.41
C LYS A 646 27.09 25.58 -0.57
N LEU A 647 26.02 26.20 -0.09
CA LEU A 647 25.22 27.13 -0.87
C LEU A 647 25.74 28.56 -0.76
N GLU A 648 25.63 29.31 -1.85
CA GLU A 648 25.73 30.76 -1.83
C GLU A 648 24.39 31.34 -1.35
N LEU A 649 24.45 32.17 -0.31
CA LEU A 649 23.27 32.84 0.22
C LEU A 649 22.93 34.03 -0.68
N LEU A 650 21.71 34.03 -1.20
CA LEU A 650 21.15 35.14 -1.97
C LEU A 650 20.73 36.29 -1.04
N SER A 651 20.16 35.96 0.12
CA SER A 651 19.84 36.93 1.17
C SER A 651 19.87 36.31 2.57
N ARG A 652 19.99 37.18 3.58
CA ARG A 652 19.91 36.84 5.00
C ARG A 652 19.24 37.99 5.76
N GLU A 653 18.08 37.72 6.35
CA GLU A 653 17.26 38.69 7.09
C GLU A 653 16.84 38.12 8.45
N GLY A 654 17.72 38.30 9.43
CA GLY A 654 17.60 37.67 10.75
C GLY A 654 17.68 36.15 10.61
N ASN A 655 16.63 35.45 11.05
CA ASN A 655 16.48 34.00 11.00
C ASN A 655 16.00 33.45 9.64
N VAL A 656 15.90 34.29 8.60
CA VAL A 656 15.47 33.89 7.25
C VAL A 656 16.62 33.99 6.26
N PHE A 657 16.86 32.89 5.54
CA PHE A 657 17.93 32.74 4.57
C PHE A 657 17.32 32.34 3.23
N THR A 658 17.83 32.90 2.13
CA THR A 658 17.48 32.42 0.79
C THR A 658 18.73 31.94 0.07
N ALA A 659 18.58 30.86 -0.70
CA ALA A 659 19.65 30.27 -1.48
C ALA A 659 19.08 29.60 -2.72
N LYS A 660 19.94 29.27 -3.69
CA LYS A 660 19.57 28.53 -4.89
C LYS A 660 20.07 27.09 -4.80
N ILE A 661 19.23 26.13 -5.19
CA ILE A 661 19.64 24.73 -5.40
C ILE A 661 19.53 24.36 -6.87
N GLU A 662 20.46 23.53 -7.33
CA GLU A 662 20.52 23.07 -8.72
C GLU A 662 19.45 22.00 -8.99
N GLY A 663 18.93 21.98 -10.22
CA GLY A 663 18.08 20.91 -10.72
C GLY A 663 18.90 19.73 -11.28
N PRO A 664 18.22 18.64 -11.67
CA PRO A 664 18.87 17.46 -12.23
C PRO A 664 19.48 17.74 -13.60
N ALA A 665 20.60 17.06 -13.89
CA ALA A 665 21.08 16.95 -15.25
C ALA A 665 20.09 16.11 -16.08
N LYS A 666 20.00 16.38 -17.39
CA LYS A 666 19.19 15.56 -18.29
C LYS A 666 19.77 14.14 -18.37
N PHE A 667 18.91 13.13 -18.27
CA PHE A 667 19.25 11.72 -18.44
C PHE A 667 18.33 11.08 -19.49
N GLU A 668 18.88 10.24 -20.36
CA GLU A 668 18.14 9.47 -21.35
C GLU A 668 18.50 7.99 -21.20
N VAL A 669 17.48 7.13 -21.21
CA VAL A 669 17.67 5.68 -21.11
C VAL A 669 18.16 5.15 -22.47
N PRO A 670 19.18 4.25 -22.52
CA PRO A 670 19.67 3.68 -23.76
C PRO A 670 18.59 2.85 -24.47
N ALA A 671 18.72 2.61 -25.77
CA ALA A 671 17.77 1.76 -26.50
C ALA A 671 17.87 0.29 -26.04
N LEU A 672 16.73 -0.42 -26.02
CA LEU A 672 16.71 -1.87 -25.81
C LEU A 672 17.25 -2.61 -27.04
N GLY A 673 17.94 -3.72 -26.81
CA GLY A 673 18.48 -4.59 -27.85
C GLY A 673 20.00 -4.45 -28.06
N PRO A 674 20.58 -5.20 -29.01
CA PRO A 674 19.93 -6.17 -29.89
C PRO A 674 19.32 -7.35 -29.13
N TRP A 675 18.25 -7.93 -29.66
CA TRP A 675 17.56 -9.06 -29.05
C TRP A 675 18.04 -10.39 -29.62
N LYS A 676 17.98 -11.42 -28.80
CA LYS A 676 18.06 -12.83 -29.20
C LYS A 676 16.75 -13.53 -28.89
N VAL A 677 16.46 -14.61 -29.60
CA VAL A 677 15.23 -15.39 -29.44
C VAL A 677 15.53 -16.88 -29.32
N HIS A 678 14.72 -17.58 -28.53
CA HIS A 678 14.74 -19.04 -28.43
C HIS A 678 13.32 -19.58 -28.23
N ASP A 679 13.10 -20.82 -28.65
CA ASP A 679 11.87 -21.56 -28.34
C ASP A 679 11.76 -21.78 -26.82
N SER A 680 10.57 -21.60 -26.26
CA SER A 680 10.30 -21.84 -24.85
C SER A 680 9.10 -22.76 -24.65
N LEU A 681 8.78 -23.57 -25.68
CA LEU A 681 7.81 -24.65 -25.61
C LEU A 681 8.33 -25.93 -26.30
N PRO A 682 9.51 -26.47 -25.95
CA PRO A 682 9.98 -27.74 -26.52
C PRO A 682 9.02 -28.91 -26.21
N GLU A 683 8.18 -28.77 -25.19
CA GLU A 683 7.22 -29.78 -24.74
C GLU A 683 6.18 -30.13 -25.81
N ILE A 684 5.92 -29.33 -26.84
CA ILE A 684 4.95 -29.78 -27.86
C ILE A 684 5.55 -30.79 -28.83
N ALA A 685 6.88 -30.92 -28.91
CA ALA A 685 7.54 -31.82 -29.83
C ALA A 685 7.24 -33.30 -29.52
N THR A 686 7.12 -34.10 -30.58
CA THR A 686 6.79 -35.53 -30.48
C THR A 686 7.95 -36.38 -29.98
N ASP A 687 9.18 -35.89 -30.11
CA ASP A 687 10.42 -36.49 -29.61
C ASP A 687 10.92 -35.87 -28.29
N TYR A 688 10.13 -34.98 -27.68
CA TYR A 688 10.44 -34.43 -26.35
C TYR A 688 10.34 -35.51 -25.27
N GLU A 689 11.43 -35.66 -24.50
CA GLU A 689 11.55 -36.60 -23.39
C GLU A 689 11.37 -35.88 -22.04
N ALA A 690 10.31 -36.22 -21.32
CA ALA A 690 10.04 -35.66 -19.99
C ALA A 690 10.93 -36.31 -18.92
N THR A 691 11.90 -35.56 -18.39
CA THR A 691 12.80 -35.98 -17.31
C THR A 691 12.19 -35.80 -15.92
N SER A 692 12.65 -36.56 -14.92
CA SER A 692 12.14 -36.49 -13.54
C SER A 692 12.48 -35.19 -12.79
N ASP A 693 13.47 -34.46 -13.29
CA ASP A 693 13.94 -33.22 -12.67
C ASP A 693 12.96 -32.09 -12.98
N SER A 694 12.42 -32.04 -14.20
CA SER A 694 11.42 -31.05 -14.63
C SER A 694 9.98 -31.53 -14.47
N TRP A 695 9.75 -32.84 -14.51
CA TRP A 695 8.40 -33.43 -14.52
C TRP A 695 8.13 -34.34 -13.33
N VAL A 696 6.88 -34.33 -12.87
CA VAL A 696 6.34 -35.29 -11.90
C VAL A 696 5.22 -36.10 -12.54
N ALA A 697 5.26 -37.42 -12.35
CA ALA A 697 4.17 -38.30 -12.79
C ALA A 697 2.95 -38.12 -11.87
N ALA A 698 1.82 -37.73 -12.44
CA ALA A 698 0.57 -37.53 -11.71
C ALA A 698 -0.11 -38.89 -11.47
N THR A 699 0.15 -39.47 -10.30
CA THR A 699 -0.29 -40.82 -9.94
C THR A 699 -1.21 -40.86 -8.72
N LYS A 700 -1.41 -39.73 -8.03
CA LYS A 700 -2.28 -39.67 -6.85
C LYS A 700 -3.74 -39.91 -7.26
N THR A 701 -4.46 -40.73 -6.51
CA THR A 701 -5.88 -41.04 -6.77
C THR A 701 -6.82 -40.41 -5.75
N ASN A 702 -6.28 -39.79 -4.70
CA ASN A 702 -7.01 -39.15 -3.61
C ASN A 702 -6.37 -37.80 -3.27
N THR A 703 -7.17 -36.87 -2.75
CA THR A 703 -6.74 -35.54 -2.30
C THR A 703 -7.48 -35.14 -1.02
N SER A 704 -6.80 -34.38 -0.16
CA SER A 704 -7.37 -33.74 1.02
C SER A 704 -8.19 -32.49 0.68
N ASN A 705 -8.07 -31.97 -0.54
CA ASN A 705 -8.81 -30.82 -1.03
C ASN A 705 -10.33 -31.07 -0.96
N THR A 706 -11.11 -30.04 -0.67
CA THR A 706 -12.58 -30.12 -0.55
C THR A 706 -13.26 -30.30 -1.91
N VAL A 707 -12.65 -29.80 -2.98
CA VAL A 707 -13.08 -30.04 -4.36
C VAL A 707 -12.51 -31.38 -4.81
N LYS A 708 -13.39 -32.31 -5.22
CA LYS A 708 -12.98 -33.64 -5.68
C LYS A 708 -12.86 -33.67 -7.21
N PRO A 709 -11.76 -34.18 -7.77
CA PRO A 709 -11.61 -34.33 -9.22
C PRO A 709 -12.51 -35.44 -9.76
N ALA A 710 -12.71 -35.44 -11.08
CA ALA A 710 -13.41 -36.52 -11.76
C ALA A 710 -12.64 -37.84 -11.62
N SER A 711 -13.36 -38.94 -11.37
CA SER A 711 -12.79 -40.25 -11.04
C SER A 711 -12.09 -40.97 -12.19
N ASN A 712 -12.17 -40.42 -13.41
CA ASN A 712 -11.55 -40.96 -14.62
C ASN A 712 -10.10 -40.51 -14.81
N ASN A 713 -9.57 -39.66 -13.93
CA ASN A 713 -8.19 -39.17 -13.96
C ASN A 713 -7.53 -39.36 -12.58
N PRO A 714 -6.18 -39.40 -12.50
CA PRO A 714 -5.49 -39.08 -11.25
C PRO A 714 -5.83 -37.64 -10.82
N VAL A 715 -5.44 -37.28 -9.60
CA VAL A 715 -5.50 -35.89 -9.13
C VAL A 715 -4.52 -35.07 -9.98
N LEU A 716 -5.02 -34.04 -10.65
CA LEU A 716 -4.24 -33.12 -11.49
C LEU A 716 -4.22 -31.70 -10.90
N TYR A 717 -4.21 -31.60 -9.57
CA TYR A 717 -4.05 -30.35 -8.85
C TYR A 717 -2.55 -30.12 -8.60
N VAL A 718 -2.02 -28.96 -8.95
CA VAL A 718 -0.55 -28.73 -8.91
C VAL A 718 0.00 -28.71 -7.49
N ASP A 719 -0.75 -28.19 -6.52
CA ASP A 719 -0.30 -28.13 -5.12
C ASP A 719 -0.12 -29.52 -4.50
N GLU A 720 -0.75 -30.55 -5.07
CA GLU A 720 -0.55 -31.94 -4.67
C GLU A 720 0.80 -32.50 -5.15
N TYR A 721 1.55 -31.76 -5.96
CA TYR A 721 2.85 -32.18 -6.47
C TYR A 721 3.93 -31.13 -6.24
N ASP A 722 3.78 -30.34 -5.17
CA ASP A 722 4.75 -29.32 -4.75
C ASP A 722 5.01 -28.24 -5.81
N ILE A 723 3.98 -27.95 -6.62
CA ILE A 723 3.98 -26.91 -7.64
C ILE A 723 2.87 -25.92 -7.27
N HIS A 724 3.25 -24.66 -7.01
CA HIS A 724 2.36 -23.73 -6.31
C HIS A 724 2.03 -22.45 -7.09
N VAL A 725 2.91 -22.02 -7.99
CA VAL A 725 2.80 -20.73 -8.67
C VAL A 725 3.05 -20.86 -10.16
N GLY A 726 2.58 -19.84 -10.89
CA GLY A 726 2.94 -19.60 -12.26
C GLY A 726 2.50 -20.63 -13.27
N ASN A 727 3.02 -20.46 -14.48
CA ASN A 727 2.67 -21.32 -15.60
C ASN A 727 3.06 -22.77 -15.30
N HIS A 728 2.23 -23.72 -15.72
CA HIS A 728 2.56 -25.13 -15.61
C HIS A 728 2.00 -25.90 -16.79
N ILE A 729 2.63 -27.05 -17.06
CA ILE A 729 2.42 -27.81 -18.28
C ILE A 729 2.00 -29.23 -17.91
N TYR A 730 0.87 -29.67 -18.45
CA TYR A 730 0.44 -31.05 -18.39
C TYR A 730 0.82 -31.75 -19.69
N ARG A 731 1.30 -32.99 -19.58
CA ARG A 731 1.52 -33.89 -20.71
C ARG A 731 0.78 -35.19 -20.43
N ALA A 732 -0.18 -35.54 -21.28
CA ALA A 732 -0.96 -36.76 -21.15
C ALA A 732 -0.75 -37.66 -22.36
N THR A 733 -0.66 -38.97 -22.13
CA THR A 733 -0.60 -39.97 -23.20
C THR A 733 -1.92 -40.72 -23.30
N PHE A 734 -2.32 -41.08 -24.52
CA PHE A 734 -3.42 -42.01 -24.75
C PHE A 734 -3.20 -42.80 -26.04
N SER A 735 -3.57 -44.08 -26.02
CA SER A 735 -3.31 -44.98 -27.13
C SER A 735 -4.22 -44.72 -28.33
N THR A 736 -3.76 -45.17 -29.50
CA THR A 736 -4.57 -45.18 -30.73
C THR A 736 -5.73 -46.17 -30.63
N SER A 737 -6.84 -45.83 -31.31
CA SER A 737 -8.07 -46.63 -31.33
C SER A 737 -8.63 -46.69 -32.75
N GLU A 738 -9.29 -47.79 -33.11
CA GLU A 738 -10.02 -47.93 -34.39
C GLU A 738 -11.15 -46.91 -34.51
N SER A 739 -11.81 -46.60 -33.39
CA SER A 739 -12.72 -45.47 -33.22
C SER A 739 -11.96 -44.37 -32.50
N ALA A 740 -11.32 -43.48 -33.26
CA ALA A 740 -10.43 -42.46 -32.68
C ALA A 740 -11.21 -41.41 -31.88
N PRO A 741 -10.62 -40.85 -30.81
CA PRO A 741 -11.13 -39.63 -30.18
C PRO A 741 -11.23 -38.48 -31.19
N THR A 742 -12.28 -37.68 -31.08
CA THR A 742 -12.55 -36.49 -31.91
C THR A 742 -12.26 -35.19 -31.19
N GLY A 743 -11.91 -35.24 -29.91
CA GLY A 743 -11.62 -34.06 -29.11
C GLY A 743 -11.34 -34.37 -27.64
N VAL A 744 -11.17 -33.34 -26.84
CA VAL A 744 -11.01 -33.42 -25.39
C VAL A 744 -11.87 -32.37 -24.69
N PHE A 745 -12.55 -32.79 -23.63
CA PHE A 745 -13.18 -31.90 -22.66
C PHE A 745 -12.22 -31.64 -21.51
N LEU A 746 -12.00 -30.36 -21.17
CA LEU A 746 -11.17 -29.92 -20.07
C LEU A 746 -11.99 -29.02 -19.13
N ASN A 747 -11.92 -29.31 -17.83
CA ASN A 747 -12.42 -28.45 -16.77
C ASN A 747 -11.23 -28.00 -15.91
N VAL A 748 -10.85 -26.74 -16.03
CA VAL A 748 -9.61 -26.16 -15.51
C VAL A 748 -9.93 -25.05 -14.53
N THR A 749 -9.21 -24.99 -13.41
CA THR A 749 -9.29 -23.90 -12.42
C THR A 749 -7.92 -23.25 -12.30
N GLY A 750 -7.82 -21.96 -12.60
CA GLY A 750 -6.53 -21.23 -12.58
C GLY A 750 -6.56 -19.91 -11.81
N GLY A 751 -7.71 -19.52 -11.25
CA GLY A 751 -7.93 -18.19 -10.68
C GLY A 751 -8.39 -17.18 -11.74
N LEU A 752 -8.93 -16.03 -11.32
CA LEU A 752 -9.34 -14.97 -12.24
C LEU A 752 -8.22 -14.59 -13.23
N ALA A 753 -8.61 -14.21 -14.45
CA ALA A 753 -7.71 -13.84 -15.55
C ALA A 753 -6.74 -14.93 -16.05
N PHE A 754 -6.83 -16.17 -15.55
CA PHE A 754 -6.07 -17.30 -16.09
C PHE A 754 -6.44 -17.62 -17.55
N GLY A 755 -5.59 -18.38 -18.22
CA GLY A 755 -5.85 -18.88 -19.57
C GLY A 755 -5.05 -20.16 -19.80
N TYR A 756 -5.42 -20.91 -20.84
CA TYR A 756 -4.71 -22.14 -21.20
C TYR A 756 -4.77 -22.42 -22.71
N SER A 757 -3.82 -23.21 -23.19
CA SER A 757 -3.69 -23.59 -24.59
C SER A 757 -3.42 -25.09 -24.70
N VAL A 758 -3.90 -25.70 -25.78
CA VAL A 758 -3.92 -27.15 -25.99
C VAL A 758 -3.23 -27.51 -27.30
N TRP A 759 -2.36 -28.51 -27.27
CA TRP A 759 -1.73 -29.13 -28.44
C TRP A 759 -1.93 -30.64 -28.43
N LEU A 760 -1.98 -31.23 -29.63
CA LEU A 760 -1.99 -32.67 -29.86
C LEU A 760 -0.90 -33.02 -30.87
N ASN A 761 0.07 -33.86 -30.48
CA ASN A 761 1.17 -34.31 -31.35
C ASN A 761 1.88 -33.16 -32.11
N SER A 762 2.26 -32.10 -31.40
CA SER A 762 2.81 -30.83 -31.92
C SER A 762 1.83 -29.87 -32.59
N GLU A 763 0.59 -30.28 -32.88
CA GLU A 763 -0.38 -29.43 -33.58
C GLU A 763 -1.26 -28.66 -32.60
N TYR A 764 -1.39 -27.35 -32.84
CA TYR A 764 -2.22 -26.47 -32.01
C TYR A 764 -3.71 -26.80 -32.18
N VAL A 765 -4.38 -27.02 -31.06
CA VAL A 765 -5.80 -27.38 -31.02
C VAL A 765 -6.67 -26.16 -30.71
N GLY A 766 -6.28 -25.35 -29.73
CA GLY A 766 -7.04 -24.17 -29.33
C GLY A 766 -6.62 -23.60 -27.98
N SER A 767 -7.21 -22.45 -27.63
CA SER A 767 -6.94 -21.76 -26.35
C SER A 767 -8.22 -21.24 -25.72
N TYR A 768 -8.21 -21.20 -24.39
CA TYR A 768 -9.09 -20.36 -23.58
C TYR A 768 -8.31 -19.12 -23.13
N LEU A 769 -8.79 -17.93 -23.51
CA LEU A 769 -8.08 -16.68 -23.30
C LEU A 769 -8.26 -16.08 -21.90
N GLY A 770 -9.27 -16.53 -21.15
CA GLY A 770 -9.57 -16.04 -19.81
C GLY A 770 -10.63 -14.94 -19.74
N LEU A 771 -11.10 -14.67 -18.53
CA LEU A 771 -12.02 -13.59 -18.19
C LEU A 771 -11.59 -12.97 -16.85
N SER A 772 -11.82 -11.66 -16.67
CA SER A 772 -11.50 -10.96 -15.41
C SER A 772 -12.39 -11.37 -14.24
N TYR A 773 -13.53 -12.00 -14.50
CA TYR A 773 -14.56 -12.32 -13.49
C TYR A 773 -14.85 -13.81 -13.33
N LEU A 774 -14.12 -14.68 -14.04
CA LEU A 774 -14.30 -16.13 -13.98
C LEU A 774 -12.94 -16.83 -13.80
N GLY A 775 -12.81 -17.60 -12.71
CA GLY A 775 -11.54 -18.25 -12.32
C GLY A 775 -11.43 -19.74 -12.68
N ALA A 776 -12.41 -20.26 -13.41
CA ALA A 776 -12.44 -21.64 -13.90
C ALA A 776 -13.17 -21.70 -15.24
N ASP A 777 -12.81 -22.66 -16.08
CA ASP A 777 -13.39 -22.85 -17.41
C ASP A 777 -13.61 -24.33 -17.71
N ALA A 778 -14.71 -24.63 -18.40
CA ALA A 778 -15.08 -25.98 -18.82
C ALA A 778 -15.41 -25.99 -20.31
N SER A 779 -14.44 -26.40 -21.13
CA SER A 779 -14.51 -26.30 -22.59
C SER A 779 -14.17 -27.62 -23.29
N SER A 780 -14.73 -27.79 -24.48
CA SER A 780 -14.41 -28.92 -25.37
C SER A 780 -13.59 -28.41 -26.55
N PHE A 781 -12.52 -29.13 -26.88
CA PHE A 781 -11.61 -28.83 -27.96
C PHE A 781 -11.68 -29.93 -29.02
N SER A 782 -11.87 -29.52 -30.28
CA SER A 782 -11.96 -30.43 -31.43
C SER A 782 -10.58 -30.82 -31.93
N PHE A 783 -10.35 -32.10 -32.22
CA PHE A 783 -9.12 -32.58 -32.86
C PHE A 783 -9.15 -32.46 -34.40
N GLU A 784 -10.12 -31.76 -34.99
CA GLU A 784 -10.21 -31.59 -36.45
C GLU A 784 -8.97 -30.94 -37.08
N ASN A 785 -8.27 -30.09 -36.33
CA ASN A 785 -7.05 -29.41 -36.78
C ASN A 785 -5.76 -30.13 -36.37
N ALA A 786 -5.86 -31.37 -35.87
CA ALA A 786 -4.71 -32.15 -35.42
C ALA A 786 -4.75 -33.60 -35.93
N THR A 787 -3.57 -34.19 -36.06
CA THR A 787 -3.34 -35.49 -36.66
C THR A 787 -3.06 -36.50 -35.56
N LEU A 788 -4.01 -37.40 -35.33
CA LEU A 788 -3.78 -38.53 -34.45
C LEU A 788 -2.75 -39.47 -35.08
N SER A 789 -1.83 -39.96 -34.25
CA SER A 789 -0.96 -41.07 -34.60
C SER A 789 -1.80 -42.26 -35.04
N LYS A 790 -1.30 -43.03 -36.01
CA LYS A 790 -1.91 -44.29 -36.45
C LYS A 790 -1.23 -45.50 -35.80
N THR A 791 -0.08 -45.30 -35.16
CA THR A 791 0.75 -46.34 -34.54
C THR A 791 1.45 -45.76 -33.31
N GLY A 792 1.24 -46.35 -32.14
CA GLY A 792 1.80 -45.84 -30.87
C GLY A 792 0.81 -44.96 -30.10
N ASP A 793 1.32 -44.13 -29.20
CA ASP A 793 0.50 -43.24 -28.37
C ASP A 793 0.38 -41.83 -28.98
N ASN A 794 -0.67 -41.13 -28.58
CA ASN A 794 -0.87 -39.71 -28.84
C ASN A 794 -0.52 -38.91 -27.59
N VAL A 795 0.00 -37.70 -27.78
CA VAL A 795 0.42 -36.81 -26.69
C VAL A 795 -0.42 -35.54 -26.71
N LEU A 796 -1.16 -35.32 -25.63
CA LEU A 796 -1.86 -34.07 -25.34
C LEU A 796 -0.98 -33.20 -24.45
N VAL A 797 -0.75 -31.95 -24.84
CA VAL A 797 -0.06 -30.95 -24.02
C VAL A 797 -1.03 -29.83 -23.68
N VAL A 798 -1.12 -29.50 -22.39
CA VAL A 798 -1.93 -28.38 -21.88
C VAL A 798 -1.04 -27.46 -21.09
N ILE A 799 -0.89 -26.21 -21.54
CA ILE A 799 -0.18 -25.17 -20.79
C ILE A 799 -1.23 -24.27 -20.18
N MET A 800 -1.11 -23.97 -18.89
CA MET A 800 -2.00 -23.02 -18.23
C MET A 800 -1.26 -21.99 -17.40
N ASP A 801 -1.85 -20.81 -17.32
CA ASP A 801 -1.53 -19.77 -16.35
C ASP A 801 -2.17 -20.11 -14.99
N ASN A 802 -1.43 -19.93 -13.90
CA ASN A 802 -1.96 -19.94 -12.53
C ASN A 802 -1.83 -18.52 -11.98
N SER A 803 -2.94 -17.81 -11.89
CA SER A 803 -2.92 -16.41 -11.44
C SER A 803 -2.75 -16.23 -9.93
N GLY A 804 -2.52 -17.32 -9.20
CA GLY A 804 -2.38 -17.35 -7.74
C GLY A 804 -3.60 -17.97 -7.07
N HIS A 805 -3.52 -18.21 -5.76
CA HIS A 805 -4.61 -18.69 -4.91
C HIS A 805 -5.46 -17.54 -4.37
N ASP A 806 -6.75 -17.79 -4.22
CA ASP A 806 -7.72 -16.84 -3.67
C ASP A 806 -7.51 -16.60 -2.17
N LEU A 807 -8.27 -15.69 -1.60
CA LEU A 807 -8.13 -15.24 -0.21
C LEU A 807 -8.92 -16.13 0.77
N ARG A 808 -8.53 -16.11 2.05
CA ARG A 808 -9.26 -16.76 3.17
C ARG A 808 -9.52 -18.25 2.91
N GLU A 809 -10.74 -18.75 3.13
CA GLU A 809 -11.12 -20.14 2.88
C GLU A 809 -11.05 -20.55 1.40
N ALA A 810 -11.19 -19.59 0.49
CA ALA A 810 -11.07 -19.83 -0.96
C ALA A 810 -9.63 -20.08 -1.39
N ALA A 811 -8.64 -19.81 -0.53
CA ALA A 811 -7.25 -20.22 -0.75
C ALA A 811 -7.09 -21.74 -0.94
N LEU A 812 -8.07 -22.55 -0.51
CA LEU A 812 -8.08 -23.99 -0.73
C LEU A 812 -8.65 -24.41 -2.09
N ALA A 813 -9.10 -23.47 -2.93
CA ALA A 813 -9.56 -23.78 -4.29
C ALA A 813 -8.40 -24.35 -5.11
N PRO A 814 -8.53 -25.53 -5.73
CA PRO A 814 -7.41 -26.16 -6.42
C PRO A 814 -6.96 -25.33 -7.64
N ARG A 815 -5.70 -25.48 -8.02
CA ARG A 815 -5.18 -25.03 -9.32
C ARG A 815 -4.86 -26.25 -10.18
N GLY A 816 -5.33 -26.25 -11.42
CA GLY A 816 -5.12 -27.34 -12.37
C GLY A 816 -6.39 -27.91 -12.98
N ILE A 817 -6.33 -29.19 -13.38
CA ILE A 817 -7.40 -29.87 -14.13
C ILE A 817 -8.29 -30.66 -13.16
N THR A 818 -9.58 -30.31 -13.08
CA THR A 818 -10.57 -31.06 -12.29
C THR A 818 -11.20 -32.20 -13.08
N ASN A 819 -11.28 -32.08 -14.40
CA ASN A 819 -11.75 -33.16 -15.29
C ASN A 819 -11.09 -33.04 -16.66
N ALA A 820 -10.53 -34.15 -17.16
CA ALA A 820 -10.17 -34.32 -18.55
C ALA A 820 -10.91 -35.54 -19.12
N THR A 821 -11.60 -35.40 -20.24
CA THR A 821 -12.33 -36.53 -20.87
C THR A 821 -12.13 -36.50 -22.38
N LEU A 822 -11.62 -37.60 -22.95
CA LEU A 822 -11.56 -37.77 -24.40
C LEU A 822 -12.98 -37.93 -24.97
N LEU A 823 -13.25 -37.22 -26.06
CA LEU A 823 -14.55 -37.17 -26.73
C LEU A 823 -14.54 -38.01 -28.00
N GLY A 824 -15.67 -38.56 -28.39
CA GLY A 824 -15.83 -39.29 -29.66
C GLY A 824 -16.79 -40.47 -29.56
N PRO A 825 -16.91 -41.27 -30.64
CA PRO A 825 -17.91 -42.32 -30.75
C PRO A 825 -17.77 -43.46 -29.72
N ASP A 826 -16.57 -43.69 -29.18
CA ASP A 826 -16.31 -44.73 -28.18
C ASP A 826 -15.81 -44.15 -26.83
N ALA A 827 -16.35 -42.99 -26.44
CA ALA A 827 -15.92 -42.24 -25.26
C ALA A 827 -15.87 -43.03 -23.94
N ALA A 828 -16.70 -44.07 -23.78
CA ALA A 828 -16.71 -44.90 -22.58
C ALA A 828 -15.43 -45.76 -22.41
N ASN A 829 -14.71 -46.03 -23.50
CA ASN A 829 -13.49 -46.84 -23.48
C ASN A 829 -12.21 -46.01 -23.60
N TYR A 830 -12.31 -44.73 -23.95
CA TYR A 830 -11.14 -43.85 -24.01
C TYR A 830 -10.57 -43.59 -22.62
N LYS A 831 -9.24 -43.69 -22.49
CA LYS A 831 -8.52 -43.43 -21.25
C LYS A 831 -7.18 -42.79 -21.55
N PHE A 832 -6.77 -41.86 -20.70
CA PHE A 832 -5.39 -41.44 -20.63
C PHE A 832 -4.59 -42.54 -19.92
N SER A 833 -3.46 -42.93 -20.49
CA SER A 833 -2.53 -43.93 -19.95
C SER A 833 -1.57 -43.35 -18.92
N GLU A 834 -1.17 -42.09 -19.09
CA GLU A 834 -0.26 -41.39 -18.19
C GLU A 834 -0.58 -39.89 -18.18
N TRP A 835 -0.30 -39.25 -17.04
CA TRP A 835 -0.23 -37.80 -16.90
C TRP A 835 1.10 -37.43 -16.24
N LYS A 836 1.76 -36.39 -16.76
CA LYS A 836 2.91 -35.74 -16.14
C LYS A 836 2.64 -34.23 -16.01
N ILE A 837 3.23 -33.60 -15.00
CA ILE A 837 3.12 -32.17 -14.74
C ILE A 837 4.53 -31.59 -14.65
N ALA A 838 4.81 -30.51 -15.38
CA ALA A 838 5.96 -29.65 -15.18
C ALA A 838 5.53 -28.33 -14.55
N GLY A 839 6.33 -27.85 -13.59
CA GLY A 839 6.12 -26.59 -12.87
C GLY A 839 7.44 -25.90 -12.60
N THR A 840 7.48 -25.06 -11.57
CA THR A 840 8.70 -24.36 -11.13
C THR A 840 9.86 -25.32 -10.92
N ALA A 841 11.05 -24.95 -11.40
CA ALA A 841 12.26 -25.75 -11.22
C ALA A 841 12.57 -25.96 -9.73
N GLY A 842 13.07 -27.15 -9.38
CA GLY A 842 13.32 -27.54 -7.99
C GLY A 842 12.07 -27.90 -7.17
N ARG A 843 10.85 -27.47 -7.55
CA ARG A 843 9.62 -27.67 -6.76
C ARG A 843 9.77 -27.13 -5.33
N ASN A 844 9.98 -28.02 -4.34
CA ASN A 844 10.24 -27.66 -2.94
C ASN A 844 11.72 -27.38 -2.65
N ASP A 845 12.62 -27.62 -3.59
CA ASP A 845 14.03 -27.24 -3.44
C ASP A 845 14.17 -25.75 -3.75
N LEU A 846 14.58 -24.96 -2.75
CA LEU A 846 14.76 -23.51 -2.87
C LEU A 846 16.06 -23.18 -3.63
N ILE A 847 16.00 -23.25 -4.96
CA ILE A 847 17.15 -23.02 -5.85
C ILE A 847 17.48 -21.53 -6.12
N ASP A 848 16.54 -20.63 -5.79
CA ASP A 848 16.77 -19.17 -5.77
C ASP A 848 16.22 -18.58 -4.47
N PRO A 849 17.00 -18.61 -3.37
CA PRO A 849 16.54 -18.09 -2.08
C PRO A 849 16.39 -16.57 -2.05
N VAL A 850 17.03 -15.83 -2.97
CA VAL A 850 16.95 -14.37 -3.02
C VAL A 850 15.59 -13.92 -3.56
N ARG A 851 15.14 -14.54 -4.65
CA ARG A 851 13.85 -14.23 -5.29
C ARG A 851 12.72 -15.11 -4.80
N GLY A 852 13.02 -16.21 -4.11
CA GLY A 852 12.06 -17.13 -3.54
C GLY A 852 11.30 -17.94 -4.60
N PRO A 853 10.48 -18.92 -4.18
CA PRO A 853 9.77 -19.81 -5.09
C PRO A 853 8.65 -19.11 -5.88
N ILE A 854 8.30 -17.88 -5.50
CA ILE A 854 7.24 -17.08 -6.13
C ILE A 854 7.71 -16.37 -7.40
N ASN A 855 9.01 -16.32 -7.69
CA ASN A 855 9.53 -15.57 -8.83
C ASN A 855 9.31 -16.28 -10.17
N GLU A 856 9.44 -17.60 -10.17
CA GLU A 856 9.51 -18.44 -11.37
C GLU A 856 8.29 -19.35 -11.46
N GLY A 857 7.68 -19.39 -12.65
CA GLY A 857 6.76 -20.43 -13.07
C GLY A 857 7.50 -21.62 -13.69
N GLY A 858 6.76 -22.43 -14.44
CA GLY A 858 7.22 -23.67 -15.04
C GLY A 858 7.45 -23.64 -16.54
N LEU A 859 7.55 -22.47 -17.19
CA LEU A 859 7.93 -22.41 -18.61
C LEU A 859 9.39 -22.82 -18.79
N TYR A 860 9.75 -23.36 -19.96
CA TYR A 860 11.12 -23.80 -20.24
C TYR A 860 12.17 -22.75 -19.90
N ALA A 861 11.99 -21.51 -20.38
CA ALA A 861 12.92 -20.40 -20.13
C ALA A 861 13.08 -20.05 -18.64
N GLU A 862 12.04 -20.26 -17.83
CA GLU A 862 12.10 -20.07 -16.37
C GLU A 862 12.88 -21.24 -15.73
N ARG A 863 12.54 -22.49 -16.08
CA ARG A 863 13.18 -23.67 -15.50
C ARG A 863 14.70 -23.71 -15.71
N VAL A 864 15.15 -23.41 -16.93
CA VAL A 864 16.59 -23.38 -17.25
C VAL A 864 17.28 -22.09 -16.80
N GLY A 865 16.53 -21.10 -16.29
CA GLY A 865 17.07 -19.83 -15.80
C GLY A 865 17.51 -18.85 -16.90
N ALA A 866 16.89 -18.87 -18.08
CA ALA A 866 17.25 -17.97 -19.18
C ALA A 866 17.04 -16.48 -18.88
N HIS A 867 16.16 -16.18 -17.90
CA HIS A 867 15.92 -14.85 -17.36
C HIS A 867 17.04 -14.33 -16.45
N LEU A 868 17.96 -15.20 -16.01
CA LEU A 868 19.02 -14.84 -15.07
C LEU A 868 20.21 -14.15 -15.78
N PRO A 869 20.89 -13.21 -15.09
CA PRO A 869 22.18 -12.70 -15.54
C PRO A 869 23.19 -13.84 -15.79
N GLY A 870 24.04 -13.72 -16.81
CA GLY A 870 25.07 -14.72 -17.10
C GLY A 870 24.62 -16.00 -17.82
N TYR A 871 23.32 -16.21 -18.09
CA TYR A 871 22.84 -17.37 -18.88
C TYR A 871 23.55 -17.47 -20.24
N PRO A 872 24.00 -18.67 -20.66
CA PRO A 872 24.74 -18.87 -21.91
C PRO A 872 23.80 -18.84 -23.13
N ASP A 873 23.52 -17.65 -23.66
CA ASP A 873 22.68 -17.45 -24.85
C ASP A 873 23.50 -17.21 -26.14
N ALA A 874 24.78 -17.57 -26.16
CA ALA A 874 25.67 -17.30 -27.29
C ALA A 874 25.18 -17.96 -28.60
N ASP A 875 24.57 -19.14 -28.48
CA ASP A 875 24.06 -19.93 -29.61
C ASP A 875 22.61 -19.60 -29.99
N TRP A 876 21.97 -18.63 -29.30
CA TRP A 876 20.61 -18.22 -29.63
C TRP A 876 20.54 -17.42 -30.94
N GLU A 877 19.41 -17.54 -31.63
CA GLU A 877 19.18 -16.80 -32.87
C GLU A 877 19.12 -15.28 -32.57
N SER A 878 19.83 -14.49 -33.38
CA SER A 878 19.69 -13.03 -33.33
C SER A 878 18.34 -12.63 -33.89
N PHE A 879 17.61 -11.79 -33.16
CA PHE A 879 16.28 -11.33 -33.55
C PHE A 879 16.32 -9.86 -33.96
N ASP A 880 16.00 -9.58 -35.22
CA ASP A 880 15.88 -8.21 -35.73
C ASP A 880 14.53 -7.62 -35.32
N SER A 881 14.50 -6.91 -34.19
CA SER A 881 13.33 -6.18 -33.72
C SER A 881 13.32 -4.75 -34.27
N ALA A 882 13.38 -4.57 -35.60
CA ALA A 882 13.23 -3.26 -36.21
C ALA A 882 11.92 -2.61 -35.68
N ASN A 883 12.05 -1.65 -34.76
CA ASN A 883 10.99 -0.96 -34.00
C ASN A 883 10.56 -1.55 -32.63
N GLY A 884 11.34 -2.42 -31.99
CA GLY A 884 11.05 -2.91 -30.63
C GLY A 884 9.90 -3.92 -30.53
N SER A 885 9.47 -4.48 -31.67
CA SER A 885 8.40 -5.46 -31.76
C SER A 885 8.95 -6.89 -31.72
N LEU A 886 8.58 -7.64 -30.69
CA LEU A 886 8.92 -9.05 -30.46
C LEU A 886 7.79 -9.93 -31.00
N SER A 887 8.05 -10.67 -32.07
CA SER A 887 7.02 -11.46 -32.78
C SER A 887 7.15 -12.97 -32.53
N VAL A 888 6.01 -13.60 -32.25
CA VAL A 888 5.86 -15.06 -32.19
C VAL A 888 4.99 -15.45 -33.37
N PRO A 889 5.49 -16.24 -34.34
CA PRO A 889 4.85 -16.39 -35.65
C PRO A 889 3.62 -17.30 -35.66
N ASP A 890 3.42 -18.12 -34.62
CA ASP A 890 2.36 -19.12 -34.51
C ASP A 890 1.95 -19.31 -33.03
N ALA A 891 1.03 -20.24 -32.77
CA ALA A 891 0.65 -20.59 -31.40
C ALA A 891 1.79 -21.35 -30.72
N GLY A 892 2.34 -20.76 -29.66
CA GLY A 892 3.53 -21.28 -28.97
C GLY A 892 4.08 -20.26 -27.98
N ILE A 893 5.28 -20.55 -27.45
CA ILE A 893 5.95 -19.67 -26.49
C ILE A 893 7.38 -19.46 -26.94
N ARG A 894 7.81 -18.20 -27.05
CA ARG A 894 9.21 -17.83 -27.28
C ARG A 894 9.73 -16.94 -26.16
N VAL A 895 11.01 -17.03 -25.89
CA VAL A 895 11.72 -16.12 -24.99
C VAL A 895 12.64 -15.21 -25.79
N PHE A 896 12.61 -13.92 -25.48
CA PHE A 896 13.48 -12.90 -26.04
C PHE A 896 14.43 -12.41 -24.95
N ARG A 897 15.71 -12.27 -25.25
CA ARG A 897 16.73 -11.84 -24.28
C ARG A 897 17.62 -10.75 -24.86
N THR A 898 17.97 -9.77 -24.03
CA THR A 898 18.99 -8.75 -24.34
C THR A 898 19.73 -8.34 -23.07
N VAL A 899 20.91 -7.74 -23.23
CA VAL A 899 21.71 -7.17 -22.14
C VAL A 899 22.00 -5.73 -22.48
N VAL A 900 21.60 -4.80 -21.61
CA VAL A 900 21.71 -3.36 -21.84
C VAL A 900 22.47 -2.70 -20.69
N PRO A 901 23.57 -1.97 -20.94
CA PRO A 901 24.28 -1.25 -19.90
C PRO A 901 23.54 0.02 -19.49
N LEU A 902 23.52 0.32 -18.19
CA LEU A 902 23.13 1.63 -17.65
C LEU A 902 24.34 2.30 -16.98
N ASP A 903 24.37 3.62 -17.05
CA ASP A 903 25.36 4.48 -16.39
C ASP A 903 24.64 5.73 -15.86
N VAL A 904 23.90 5.56 -14.76
CA VAL A 904 23.15 6.65 -14.11
C VAL A 904 24.12 7.49 -13.28
N PRO A 905 24.26 8.80 -13.55
CA PRO A 905 25.16 9.65 -12.79
C PRO A 905 24.86 9.67 -11.29
N ALA A 906 25.92 9.64 -10.47
CA ALA A 906 25.81 9.73 -9.01
C ALA A 906 25.05 11.00 -8.58
N GLY A 907 24.20 10.85 -7.56
CA GLY A 907 23.36 11.94 -7.04
C GLY A 907 22.06 12.19 -7.83
N LEU A 908 21.71 11.31 -8.77
CA LEU A 908 20.40 11.32 -9.44
C LEU A 908 19.51 10.17 -8.93
N ASP A 909 18.23 10.46 -8.76
CA ASP A 909 17.16 9.48 -8.68
C ASP A 909 16.41 9.46 -10.02
N VAL A 910 16.49 8.33 -10.71
CA VAL A 910 15.92 8.15 -12.05
C VAL A 910 14.93 6.99 -11.99
N SER A 911 13.63 7.25 -11.97
CA SER A 911 12.68 6.14 -12.13
C SER A 911 12.67 5.65 -13.57
N ILE A 912 12.77 4.34 -13.77
CA ILE A 912 12.69 3.70 -15.09
C ILE A 912 11.52 2.72 -15.10
N SER A 913 10.71 2.78 -16.15
CA SER A 913 9.63 1.83 -16.38
C SER A 913 9.68 1.21 -17.77
N PHE A 914 9.23 -0.04 -17.87
CA PHE A 914 8.98 -0.70 -19.13
C PHE A 914 7.55 -0.44 -19.59
N ARG A 915 7.38 -0.17 -20.88
CA ARG A 915 6.08 0.00 -21.51
C ARG A 915 5.85 -1.13 -22.51
N LEU A 916 4.84 -1.94 -22.23
CA LEU A 916 4.45 -3.10 -23.03
C LEU A 916 3.13 -2.80 -23.75
N THR A 917 3.10 -2.98 -25.07
CA THR A 917 1.88 -2.80 -25.87
C THR A 917 1.74 -3.87 -26.93
N ALA A 918 0.51 -4.17 -27.32
CA ALA A 918 0.18 -5.08 -28.42
C ALA A 918 -0.82 -4.41 -29.38
N ALA A 919 -1.21 -5.10 -30.45
CA ALA A 919 -2.31 -4.67 -31.31
C ALA A 919 -3.57 -4.36 -30.47
N THR A 920 -4.36 -3.37 -30.89
CA THR A 920 -5.55 -2.90 -30.14
C THR A 920 -6.86 -3.53 -30.61
N ASP A 921 -6.80 -4.57 -31.44
CA ASP A 921 -7.95 -5.29 -31.97
C ASP A 921 -8.06 -6.71 -31.39
N ASP A 922 -8.98 -7.52 -31.90
CA ASP A 922 -9.26 -8.89 -31.43
C ASP A 922 -8.07 -9.87 -31.61
N THR A 923 -6.93 -9.40 -32.15
CA THR A 923 -5.69 -10.18 -32.35
C THR A 923 -4.72 -10.09 -31.17
N ASN A 924 -5.05 -9.35 -30.11
CA ASN A 924 -4.23 -9.19 -28.90
C ASN A 924 -4.19 -10.43 -27.97
N ARG A 925 -4.18 -11.62 -28.57
CA ARG A 925 -4.29 -12.94 -27.93
C ARG A 925 -2.95 -13.45 -27.42
N LEU A 926 -2.30 -12.65 -26.56
CA LEU A 926 -1.00 -12.98 -26.00
C LEU A 926 -0.96 -12.83 -24.48
N ARG A 927 -0.01 -13.53 -23.88
CA ARG A 927 0.44 -13.30 -22.50
C ARG A 927 1.95 -13.11 -22.52
N ALA A 928 2.46 -12.17 -21.73
CA ALA A 928 3.89 -11.96 -21.63
C ALA A 928 4.35 -11.80 -20.17
N LEU A 929 5.56 -12.31 -19.90
CA LEU A 929 6.27 -12.15 -18.65
C LEU A 929 7.51 -11.31 -18.89
N LEU A 930 7.64 -10.19 -18.18
CA LEU A 930 8.83 -9.33 -18.19
C LEU A 930 9.75 -9.74 -17.03
N PHE A 931 11.01 -10.04 -17.33
CA PHE A 931 12.05 -10.28 -16.36
C PHE A 931 13.17 -9.24 -16.48
N VAL A 932 13.62 -8.73 -15.33
CA VAL A 932 14.75 -7.80 -15.23
C VAL A 932 15.74 -8.34 -14.20
N ASN A 933 16.95 -8.66 -14.64
CA ASN A 933 18.01 -9.27 -13.84
C ASN A 933 17.50 -10.46 -13.00
N GLY A 934 16.72 -11.33 -13.63
CA GLY A 934 16.14 -12.51 -13.01
C GLY A 934 14.80 -12.32 -12.30
N TYR A 935 14.42 -11.10 -11.91
CA TYR A 935 13.12 -10.85 -11.26
C TYR A 935 12.00 -10.73 -12.28
N GLN A 936 10.92 -11.49 -12.14
CA GLN A 936 9.71 -11.25 -12.92
C GLN A 936 9.01 -9.99 -12.39
N TYR A 937 8.86 -8.96 -13.21
CA TYR A 937 8.34 -7.65 -12.81
C TYR A 937 7.11 -7.17 -13.60
N GLY A 938 6.59 -8.01 -14.49
CA GLY A 938 5.42 -7.67 -15.27
C GLY A 938 4.73 -8.89 -15.85
N ARG A 939 3.42 -8.98 -15.60
CA ARG A 939 2.49 -9.90 -16.25
C ARG A 939 1.60 -9.09 -17.18
N PHE A 940 1.84 -9.19 -18.48
CA PHE A 940 1.09 -8.46 -19.49
C PHE A 940 0.09 -9.38 -20.19
N ASN A 941 -1.18 -9.04 -20.09
CA ASN A 941 -2.28 -9.76 -20.76
C ASN A 941 -3.28 -8.72 -21.30
N PRO A 942 -3.06 -8.19 -22.51
CA PRO A 942 -3.88 -7.11 -23.08
C PRO A 942 -5.29 -7.55 -23.45
N TYR A 943 -5.57 -8.86 -23.52
CA TYR A 943 -6.91 -9.39 -23.75
C TYR A 943 -7.85 -9.15 -22.54
N ILE A 944 -7.28 -9.03 -21.33
CA ILE A 944 -8.03 -8.86 -20.09
C ILE A 944 -7.65 -7.58 -19.33
N GLY A 945 -6.35 -7.37 -19.12
CA GLY A 945 -5.79 -6.31 -18.30
C GLY A 945 -5.41 -5.07 -19.11
N ASN A 946 -5.38 -3.93 -18.41
CA ASN A 946 -5.04 -2.64 -19.00
C ASN A 946 -3.71 -2.07 -18.47
N GLN A 947 -2.93 -2.85 -17.72
CA GLN A 947 -1.60 -2.42 -17.27
C GLN A 947 -0.61 -2.47 -18.43
N VAL A 948 -0.08 -1.32 -18.81
CA VAL A 948 0.92 -1.19 -19.89
C VAL A 948 2.27 -0.69 -19.39
N GLN A 949 2.34 -0.13 -18.19
CA GLN A 949 3.56 0.43 -17.60
C GLN A 949 3.99 -0.40 -16.37
N PHE A 950 5.28 -0.72 -16.32
CA PHE A 950 5.88 -1.62 -15.33
C PHE A 950 7.16 -0.96 -14.78
N PRO A 951 7.05 -0.14 -13.71
CA PRO A 951 8.22 0.48 -13.08
C PRO A 951 9.12 -0.58 -12.43
N VAL A 952 10.44 -0.43 -12.59
CA VAL A 952 11.43 -1.35 -11.98
C VAL A 952 12.44 -0.51 -11.17
N PRO A 953 12.59 -0.78 -9.86
CA PRO A 953 13.44 0.05 -9.01
C PRO A 953 14.94 -0.20 -9.27
N THR A 954 15.77 0.80 -8.94
CA THR A 954 17.22 0.56 -8.71
C THR A 954 17.40 -0.53 -7.66
N GLY A 955 18.50 -1.27 -7.74
CA GLY A 955 18.71 -2.48 -6.96
C GLY A 955 18.32 -3.72 -7.75
N ILE A 956 17.14 -3.72 -8.36
CA ILE A 956 16.80 -4.72 -9.40
C ILE A 956 17.41 -4.29 -10.73
N LEU A 957 17.24 -3.03 -11.12
CA LEU A 957 18.09 -2.43 -12.14
C LEU A 957 19.47 -2.16 -11.55
N ASN A 958 20.50 -2.53 -12.29
CA ASN A 958 21.87 -2.14 -12.05
C ASN A 958 22.13 -0.79 -12.74
N TYR A 959 22.10 0.29 -11.97
CA TYR A 959 22.29 1.64 -12.52
C TYR A 959 23.70 1.92 -13.06
N ASN A 960 24.69 1.11 -12.68
CA ASN A 960 26.09 1.27 -13.08
C ASN A 960 26.65 -0.02 -13.70
N GLY A 961 25.92 -0.60 -14.64
CA GLY A 961 26.39 -1.75 -15.39
C GLY A 961 25.28 -2.45 -16.18
N ASP A 962 25.55 -3.71 -16.50
CA ASP A 962 24.70 -4.51 -17.37
C ASP A 962 23.39 -4.91 -16.70
N ASN A 963 22.31 -4.87 -17.49
CA ASN A 963 20.98 -5.33 -17.12
C ASN A 963 20.51 -6.38 -18.12
N THR A 964 20.26 -7.60 -17.64
CA THR A 964 19.66 -8.68 -18.43
C THR A 964 18.14 -8.50 -18.45
N ILE A 965 17.59 -8.29 -19.63
CA ILE A 965 16.14 -8.20 -19.85
C ILE A 965 15.71 -9.45 -20.61
N ALA A 966 14.73 -10.18 -20.07
CA ALA A 966 14.10 -11.30 -20.75
C ALA A 966 12.59 -11.10 -20.81
N VAL A 967 11.99 -11.41 -21.97
CA VAL A 967 10.55 -11.33 -22.16
C VAL A 967 10.08 -12.65 -22.75
N THR A 968 9.25 -13.38 -22.01
CA THR A 968 8.60 -14.59 -22.51
C THR A 968 7.26 -14.19 -23.09
N VAL A 969 7.00 -14.53 -24.36
CA VAL A 969 5.75 -14.23 -25.07
C VAL A 969 5.05 -15.54 -25.42
N TRP A 970 3.87 -15.72 -24.87
CA TRP A 970 2.95 -16.82 -25.18
C TRP A 970 1.88 -16.34 -26.15
N SER A 971 1.96 -16.85 -27.37
CA SER A 971 0.94 -16.69 -28.41
C SER A 971 -0.19 -17.69 -28.20
N GLN A 972 -1.40 -17.19 -27.95
CA GLN A 972 -2.63 -18.00 -27.86
C GLN A 972 -3.42 -18.01 -29.18
N ALA A 973 -2.78 -17.62 -30.28
CA ALA A 973 -3.36 -17.50 -31.62
C ALA A 973 -2.56 -18.32 -32.64
N ALA A 974 -3.27 -18.99 -33.57
CA ALA A 974 -2.64 -19.83 -34.59
C ALA A 974 -1.78 -19.01 -35.57
N GLU A 975 -2.22 -17.78 -35.82
CA GLU A 975 -1.60 -16.78 -36.69
C GLU A 975 -0.41 -16.03 -36.06
N GLY A 976 -0.09 -16.31 -34.79
CA GLY A 976 0.97 -15.61 -34.07
C GLY A 976 0.54 -14.27 -33.48
N VAL A 977 1.47 -13.61 -32.78
CA VAL A 977 1.27 -12.32 -32.07
C VAL A 977 2.54 -11.48 -32.11
N ALA A 978 2.41 -10.18 -31.82
CA ALA A 978 3.53 -9.27 -31.65
C ALA A 978 3.36 -8.41 -30.38
N LEU A 979 4.46 -8.21 -29.67
CA LEU A 979 4.55 -7.39 -28.46
C LEU A 979 5.60 -6.29 -28.68
N ASN A 980 5.23 -5.03 -28.47
CA ASN A 980 6.21 -3.95 -28.43
C ASN A 980 6.71 -3.76 -27.00
N VAL A 981 8.03 -3.65 -26.85
CA VAL A 981 8.69 -3.44 -25.57
C VAL A 981 9.56 -2.19 -25.65
N GLU A 982 9.24 -1.21 -24.83
CA GLU A 982 9.98 0.04 -24.66
C GLU A 982 10.35 0.20 -23.19
N TRP A 983 11.32 1.07 -22.89
CA TRP A 983 11.51 1.58 -21.53
C TRP A 983 11.87 3.06 -21.57
N GLN A 984 11.56 3.77 -20.50
CA GLN A 984 11.74 5.22 -20.41
C GLN A 984 12.06 5.64 -18.98
N ALA A 985 12.66 6.83 -18.84
CA ALA A 985 12.75 7.50 -17.55
C ALA A 985 11.42 8.19 -17.25
N ASP A 986 10.77 7.84 -16.14
CA ASP A 986 9.51 8.47 -15.71
C ASP A 986 9.76 9.84 -15.05
N TYR A 987 10.84 9.95 -14.28
CA TYR A 987 11.33 11.19 -13.72
C TYR A 987 12.84 11.12 -13.49
N VAL A 988 13.46 12.28 -13.37
CA VAL A 988 14.87 12.46 -13.01
C VAL A 988 14.91 13.56 -11.96
N HIS A 989 15.41 13.28 -10.75
CA HIS A 989 15.61 14.26 -9.69
C HIS A 989 17.08 14.25 -9.26
N THR A 990 17.59 15.38 -8.74
CA THR A 990 18.76 15.29 -7.86
C THR A 990 18.31 14.66 -6.55
N SER A 991 19.15 13.83 -5.94
CA SER A 991 18.86 13.24 -4.64
C SER A 991 20.07 13.25 -3.73
N SER A 992 19.82 13.35 -2.44
CA SER A 992 20.82 13.06 -1.40
C SER A 992 20.89 11.58 -1.03
N PHE A 993 19.86 10.82 -1.37
CA PHE A 993 19.89 9.38 -1.20
C PHE A 993 20.69 8.78 -2.37
N ASP A 994 21.70 7.98 -2.03
CA ASP A 994 22.55 7.36 -3.03
C ASP A 994 21.80 6.22 -3.73
N MET A 995 21.38 6.42 -4.98
CA MET A 995 20.70 5.40 -5.78
C MET A 995 21.66 4.39 -6.44
N SER A 996 22.97 4.53 -6.20
CA SER A 996 24.04 3.68 -6.74
C SER A 996 24.59 2.65 -5.74
N PHE A 997 23.84 2.33 -4.69
CA PHE A 997 24.21 1.33 -3.69
C PHE A 997 24.52 -0.05 -4.31
N ASP A 998 25.43 -0.79 -3.68
CA ASP A 998 25.74 -2.15 -4.10
C ASP A 998 24.53 -3.06 -3.88
N SER A 999 24.05 -3.61 -4.98
CA SER A 999 22.86 -4.45 -5.05
C SER A 999 23.16 -5.78 -5.75
N LYS A 1000 24.45 -6.14 -5.89
CA LYS A 1000 24.84 -7.37 -6.58
C LYS A 1000 24.25 -8.63 -5.93
N SER A 1001 24.16 -8.66 -4.60
CA SER A 1001 23.57 -9.79 -3.84
C SER A 1001 22.08 -10.01 -4.14
N LEU A 1002 21.36 -8.97 -4.58
CA LEU A 1002 19.95 -9.08 -4.98
C LEU A 1002 19.81 -9.71 -6.37
N ARG A 1003 20.88 -9.73 -7.18
CA ARG A 1003 20.85 -10.18 -8.58
C ARG A 1003 21.80 -11.36 -8.78
N PRO A 1004 21.60 -12.51 -8.11
CA PRO A 1004 22.46 -13.67 -8.32
C PRO A 1004 22.42 -14.10 -9.79
N ASP A 1005 23.61 -14.49 -10.28
CA ASP A 1005 23.85 -14.95 -11.64
C ASP A 1005 23.29 -16.38 -11.85
N TRP A 1006 23.19 -16.78 -13.10
CA TRP A 1006 22.85 -18.13 -13.52
C TRP A 1006 23.88 -19.17 -13.05
N ASP A 1007 23.41 -20.37 -12.74
CA ASP A 1007 24.22 -21.53 -12.37
C ASP A 1007 23.98 -22.71 -13.33
N GLU A 1008 25.04 -23.45 -13.67
CA GLU A 1008 25.00 -24.56 -14.65
C GLU A 1008 24.10 -25.72 -14.20
N SER A 1009 23.85 -25.85 -12.89
CA SER A 1009 22.92 -26.87 -12.36
C SER A 1009 21.50 -26.73 -12.93
N ARG A 1010 21.11 -25.52 -13.37
CA ARG A 1010 19.81 -25.22 -13.98
C ARG A 1010 19.59 -25.95 -15.32
N SER A 1011 20.65 -26.34 -16.03
CA SER A 1011 20.52 -27.10 -17.29
C SER A 1011 19.89 -28.49 -17.11
N ALA A 1012 19.87 -29.03 -15.89
CA ALA A 1012 19.17 -30.28 -15.59
C ALA A 1012 17.63 -30.15 -15.76
N PHE A 1013 17.09 -28.93 -15.70
CA PHE A 1013 15.65 -28.66 -15.80
C PHE A 1013 15.17 -28.33 -17.22
N ALA A 1014 16.00 -28.58 -18.24
CA ALA A 1014 15.65 -28.43 -19.64
C ALA A 1014 14.43 -29.29 -20.03
#